data_AF-S7Z7A4-F1
#
_entry.id   AF-S7Z7A4-F1
#
_cell.length_a   1.000
_cell.length_b   1.000
_cell.length_c   1.000
_cell.angle_alpha   90.00
_cell.angle_beta   90.00
_cell.angle_gamma   90.00
#
_symmetry.space_group_name_H-M   'P 1'
#
loop_
_entity.id
_entity.type
_entity.pdbx_description
1 polymer ?
#
loop_
_entity_poly.entity_id
_entity_poly.type
_entity_poly.pdbx_seq_one_letter_code
_entity_poly.pdbx_strand_id
1 'polypeptide(L)'
;MDDLYDEFGNYIGEAESDEEQQDQVPQAFKFDEAFDDDEEEEEEVNDQQLMEVDEGPSNAVILHEDKQYYPSAQQVYGADVETMVQEEDAQPLSEPIIAPVQKKKFAIAETELPPVYFSREFMSDLLNFPDQIRNVALVGHLHHGKTAFMDMLVRQTHDLSARLEKRQGKRKEEQLRYTDVHFLERERGVSIKAAPMSLVLQGTKGKSHLVNIIDTPGHVNFVDEVAASIRLVDGVILVVDVVEGVQANTEQIVRHAVLEDLPLTLVVNKMDRLILELKLPPNDAYFKLKHVIEEVNTLIESIVPGQGERRRLSPEKGNVAFASSSMNWCFTLESFARMYADTYPKLDSAEFAARLWGDIFYNPRSRKFTRKGVEENSKRAFVKFILEPIYKLYSHTISESPEDLKRTLASVGVFLKPSQLKTDAAELLRLVCDQFFGAPTGFVDMLVQHIPSPVEGSRRMLERYYTGPTDTKVAASMSACDQDGPLVVHVTKLFNTVDASGFNSFGRIMSGTARPGQQVRVLGEGYTPEDEEDMVIATISETWIAETCYNISTDGVPAGNWVLLGGVDNSMVKTATLVPLKLEDDEEPYIFRPIRHMTESVFKVAVEPVNPSELPKMLDGLRKVNKSYPLIATKVEESGEHIVLGTGELYMDCVLHDLRRLYSEMEIKVSDPVTRFCETVVETSAIMCYSITPNKKNKITMIAEPLDEGIAEDIESGKVSIKDPIRKVARYFEENYDWDKLAARSIWAFGPEEMGPNILQDDTLPSQVDKKLLGTVRDSITQGFSWGTREGPLCEEPIRNTKFRLTDVSLADQAIYRGGGQIIPTARRAVYSSFLMASPRLMEPIYSCTMTGPADAVASVYTVLSRRRGHVLSDGPIAGTPLYSVRGLIPVIDSFGFETDLRIHTQGQAMVSLVFDKWSVVPGDPLDRDVKLKPLEVASAMATARDFVLKTRRRKGLAEDVTVSKFLEPELWKGLQESGVLDS
;
A
#
# COMPACT_ATOMS: atom_id res chain seq x y z
N MET A 1 -16.41 38.51 -44.93
CA MET A 1 -17.62 37.67 -45.06
C MET A 1 -17.68 36.72 -43.88
N ASP A 2 -17.29 37.21 -42.69
CA ASP A 2 -16.64 36.38 -41.67
C ASP A 2 -17.23 36.64 -40.26
N ASP A 3 -18.27 37.47 -40.17
CA ASP A 3 -18.91 37.94 -38.93
C ASP A 3 -20.22 37.19 -38.60
N LEU A 4 -20.38 35.96 -39.12
CA LEU A 4 -21.58 35.12 -38.97
C LEU A 4 -21.28 33.73 -38.36
N TYR A 5 -20.05 33.51 -37.89
CA TYR A 5 -19.63 32.28 -37.24
C TYR A 5 -18.78 32.60 -36.00
N ASP A 6 -18.85 31.76 -34.96
CA ASP A 6 -18.00 31.87 -33.77
C ASP A 6 -16.57 31.35 -34.01
N GLU A 7 -15.68 31.51 -33.03
CA GLU A 7 -14.29 31.03 -33.10
C GLU A 7 -14.15 29.49 -33.15
N PHE A 8 -15.25 28.74 -33.03
CA PHE A 8 -15.32 27.29 -33.18
C PHE A 8 -16.04 26.84 -34.47
N GLY A 9 -16.54 27.78 -35.29
CA GLY A 9 -17.21 27.50 -36.57
C GLY A 9 -18.72 27.25 -36.49
N ASN A 10 -19.39 27.62 -35.39
CA ASN A 10 -20.84 27.55 -35.27
C ASN A 10 -21.50 28.80 -35.86
N TYR A 11 -22.59 28.65 -36.63
CA TYR A 11 -23.29 29.78 -37.25
C TYR A 11 -24.05 30.62 -36.21
N ILE A 12 -23.78 31.92 -36.17
CA ILE A 12 -24.53 32.89 -35.35
C ILE A 12 -25.48 33.65 -36.29
N GLY A 13 -26.76 33.28 -36.25
CA GLY A 13 -27.84 34.00 -36.90
C GLY A 13 -29.12 33.89 -36.08
N GLU A 14 -29.75 35.03 -35.77
CA GLU A 14 -31.03 35.05 -35.05
C GLU A 14 -32.18 34.60 -35.97
N ALA A 15 -33.15 33.88 -35.41
CA ALA A 15 -34.42 33.63 -36.07
C ALA A 15 -35.37 34.80 -35.78
N GLU A 16 -35.72 35.59 -36.80
CA GLU A 16 -36.80 36.57 -36.67
C GLU A 16 -38.17 35.88 -36.45
N SER A 17 -39.05 36.60 -35.76
CA SER A 17 -40.32 36.11 -35.22
C SER A 17 -41.46 36.06 -36.23
N ASP A 18 -42.43 35.18 -35.98
CA ASP A 18 -43.85 35.45 -36.25
C ASP A 18 -44.70 35.19 -34.98
N GLU A 19 -45.80 35.93 -34.85
CA GLU A 19 -46.74 36.01 -33.71
C GLU A 19 -47.77 34.84 -33.75
N GLU A 20 -48.52 34.39 -32.73
CA GLU A 20 -48.64 34.58 -31.25
C GLU A 20 -49.28 33.25 -30.68
N GLN A 21 -49.90 33.01 -29.51
CA GLN A 21 -50.47 33.80 -28.38
C GLN A 21 -50.59 32.90 -27.09
N GLN A 22 -50.54 33.52 -25.89
CA GLN A 22 -51.17 33.11 -24.59
C GLN A 22 -50.96 31.73 -23.89
N ASP A 23 -50.27 31.84 -22.75
CA ASP A 23 -50.67 31.42 -21.37
C ASP A 23 -50.65 29.97 -20.81
N GLN A 24 -49.75 29.81 -19.83
CA GLN A 24 -49.89 29.15 -18.51
C GLN A 24 -49.90 27.61 -18.32
N VAL A 25 -48.98 27.17 -17.45
CA VAL A 25 -48.73 25.80 -16.95
C VAL A 25 -49.67 25.45 -15.78
N PRO A 26 -49.92 24.16 -15.45
CA PRO A 26 -49.16 23.58 -14.32
C PRO A 26 -48.87 22.06 -14.33
N GLN A 27 -47.71 21.69 -13.78
CA GLN A 27 -47.43 20.57 -12.86
C GLN A 27 -47.74 19.07 -13.19
N ALA A 28 -46.65 18.28 -13.16
CA ALA A 28 -46.41 17.13 -12.24
C ALA A 28 -46.87 15.68 -12.53
N PHE A 29 -45.85 14.82 -12.70
CA PHE A 29 -45.61 13.51 -12.03
C PHE A 29 -46.71 12.42 -11.93
N LYS A 30 -46.47 11.29 -12.60
CA LYS A 30 -46.06 9.95 -12.05
C LYS A 30 -45.79 8.98 -13.22
N PHE A 31 -44.78 8.10 -13.31
CA PHE A 31 -44.00 7.23 -12.38
C PHE A 31 -44.67 5.90 -11.98
N ASP A 32 -43.82 4.86 -11.82
CA ASP A 32 -44.07 3.45 -11.43
C ASP A 32 -44.69 2.58 -12.55
N GLU A 33 -44.33 1.31 -12.83
CA GLU A 33 -43.26 0.35 -12.43
C GLU A 33 -43.14 -0.67 -13.61
N ALA A 34 -41.97 -1.13 -14.09
CA ALA A 34 -41.04 -2.16 -13.57
C ALA A 34 -41.57 -3.62 -13.62
N PHE A 35 -40.66 -4.57 -13.89
CA PHE A 35 -40.86 -6.04 -14.05
C PHE A 35 -41.58 -6.45 -15.37
N ASP A 36 -41.18 -7.48 -16.14
CA ASP A 36 -40.03 -8.41 -16.07
C ASP A 36 -39.50 -8.72 -17.50
N ASP A 37 -38.25 -9.19 -17.62
CA ASP A 37 -37.77 -9.98 -18.77
C ASP A 37 -37.81 -11.46 -18.36
N ASP A 38 -38.52 -12.31 -19.12
CA ASP A 38 -38.37 -13.77 -19.12
C ASP A 38 -38.75 -14.30 -20.52
N GLU A 39 -38.16 -15.42 -20.94
CA GLU A 39 -38.11 -15.86 -22.35
C GLU A 39 -39.30 -16.75 -22.81
N GLU A 40 -39.40 -16.97 -24.13
CA GLU A 40 -40.17 -18.02 -24.83
C GLU A 40 -41.72 -18.05 -24.67
N GLU A 41 -42.44 -17.60 -25.71
CA GLU A 41 -43.72 -18.24 -26.09
C GLU A 41 -43.88 -18.29 -27.63
N GLU A 42 -44.29 -19.45 -28.16
CA GLU A 42 -44.45 -19.70 -29.60
C GLU A 42 -45.82 -19.24 -30.10
N GLU A 43 -45.92 -18.24 -30.99
CA GLU A 43 -47.20 -17.88 -31.61
C GLU A 43 -47.64 -18.92 -32.66
N GLU A 44 -48.43 -19.91 -32.22
CA GLU A 44 -49.12 -20.85 -33.11
C GLU A 44 -50.11 -20.13 -34.07
N VAL A 45 -50.04 -20.50 -35.34
CA VAL A 45 -50.93 -20.00 -36.40
C VAL A 45 -52.39 -20.37 -36.12
N ASN A 46 -53.30 -19.39 -36.15
CA ASN A 46 -54.75 -19.64 -36.12
C ASN A 46 -55.46 -19.01 -37.33
N ASP A 47 -55.78 -19.85 -38.32
CA ASP A 47 -56.33 -19.47 -39.62
C ASP A 47 -57.87 -19.41 -39.61
N GLN A 48 -58.44 -18.19 -39.57
CA GLN A 48 -59.89 -17.97 -39.67
C GLN A 48 -60.28 -16.83 -40.63
N GLN A 49 -60.29 -17.18 -41.92
CA GLN A 49 -61.22 -16.72 -42.97
C GLN A 49 -62.07 -15.46 -42.68
N LEU A 50 -61.62 -14.31 -43.18
CA LEU A 50 -62.49 -13.21 -43.58
C LEU A 50 -62.35 -12.98 -45.09
N MET A 51 -63.45 -13.13 -45.83
CA MET A 51 -63.52 -12.71 -47.23
C MET A 51 -63.99 -11.26 -47.30
N GLU A 52 -63.08 -10.33 -47.56
CA GLU A 52 -63.45 -9.00 -48.06
C GLU A 52 -62.76 -8.69 -49.39
N VAL A 53 -63.57 -8.84 -50.45
CA VAL A 53 -63.74 -7.93 -51.61
C VAL A 53 -62.50 -7.52 -52.43
N ASP A 54 -62.58 -7.80 -53.75
CA ASP A 54 -61.84 -7.05 -54.78
C ASP A 54 -62.24 -5.55 -54.74
N GLU A 55 -61.48 -4.73 -54.01
CA GLU A 55 -61.52 -3.28 -54.26
C GLU A 55 -60.79 -2.98 -55.58
N GLY A 56 -61.52 -2.41 -56.54
CA GLY A 56 -60.94 -1.90 -57.78
C GLY A 56 -59.94 -0.78 -57.52
N PRO A 57 -59.10 -0.42 -58.51
CA PRO A 57 -57.94 0.45 -58.31
C PRO A 57 -58.32 1.79 -57.68
N SER A 58 -57.93 1.98 -56.42
CA SER A 58 -58.09 3.24 -55.72
C SER A 58 -57.20 4.29 -56.41
N ASN A 59 -57.80 5.43 -56.79
CA ASN A 59 -57.05 6.58 -57.30
C ASN A 59 -56.37 7.35 -56.13
N ALA A 60 -55.77 6.62 -55.19
CA ALA A 60 -54.92 7.18 -54.15
C ALA A 60 -53.64 7.70 -54.81
N VAL A 61 -53.43 9.02 -54.74
CA VAL A 61 -52.22 9.64 -55.30
C VAL A 61 -51.07 9.38 -54.35
N ILE A 62 -50.28 8.34 -54.63
CA ILE A 62 -48.99 8.09 -53.97
C ILE A 62 -48.09 9.31 -54.25
N LEU A 63 -47.56 9.93 -53.19
CA LEU A 63 -46.63 11.06 -53.31
C LEU A 63 -45.33 10.62 -54.00
N HIS A 64 -44.52 11.58 -54.47
CA HIS A 64 -43.26 11.22 -55.12
C HIS A 64 -42.30 10.51 -54.14
N GLU A 65 -42.30 10.94 -52.88
CA GLU A 65 -41.48 10.41 -51.79
C GLU A 65 -41.88 8.97 -51.43
N ASP A 66 -43.17 8.70 -51.24
CA ASP A 66 -43.72 7.37 -50.89
C ASP A 66 -43.70 6.37 -52.05
N LYS A 67 -43.21 6.77 -53.23
CA LYS A 67 -43.30 5.96 -54.44
C LYS A 67 -42.29 4.82 -54.43
N GLN A 68 -42.70 3.68 -53.89
CA GLN A 68 -41.96 2.43 -54.01
C GLN A 68 -41.88 2.00 -55.50
N TYR A 69 -40.72 2.24 -56.13
CA TYR A 69 -40.46 1.91 -57.54
C TYR A 69 -40.21 0.42 -57.78
N TYR A 70 -39.90 -0.33 -56.72
CA TYR A 70 -39.52 -1.74 -56.75
C TYR A 70 -40.20 -2.48 -55.58
N PRO A 71 -40.58 -3.77 -55.75
CA PRO A 71 -41.04 -4.61 -54.64
C PRO A 71 -39.92 -4.84 -53.61
N SER A 72 -40.28 -5.19 -52.37
CA SER A 72 -39.29 -5.44 -51.32
C SER A 72 -38.47 -6.71 -51.59
N ALA A 73 -37.25 -6.79 -51.05
CA ALA A 73 -36.38 -7.95 -51.27
C ALA A 73 -37.06 -9.27 -50.84
N GLN A 74 -37.76 -9.27 -49.71
CA GLN A 74 -38.53 -10.41 -49.21
C GLN A 74 -39.67 -10.83 -50.17
N GLN A 75 -40.33 -9.89 -50.86
CA GLN A 75 -41.34 -10.19 -51.89
C GLN A 75 -40.72 -10.78 -53.17
N VAL A 76 -39.43 -10.50 -53.45
CA VAL A 76 -38.72 -11.01 -54.63
C VAL A 76 -38.17 -12.42 -54.41
N TYR A 77 -37.65 -12.71 -53.22
CA TYR A 77 -36.97 -13.98 -52.92
C TYR A 77 -37.81 -14.97 -52.10
N GLY A 78 -38.89 -14.53 -51.44
CA GLY A 78 -39.78 -15.36 -50.63
C GLY A 78 -39.33 -15.51 -49.18
N ALA A 79 -40.19 -16.11 -48.35
CA ALA A 79 -39.96 -16.28 -46.91
C ALA A 79 -38.81 -17.25 -46.58
N ASP A 80 -38.48 -18.18 -47.49
CA ASP A 80 -37.39 -19.16 -47.33
C ASP A 80 -35.98 -18.54 -47.47
N VAL A 81 -35.87 -17.23 -47.77
CA VAL A 81 -34.61 -16.55 -48.07
C VAL A 81 -34.43 -15.31 -47.20
N GLU A 82 -33.56 -15.42 -46.19
CA GLU A 82 -33.10 -14.27 -45.41
C GLU A 82 -32.39 -13.25 -46.31
N THR A 83 -32.89 -12.01 -46.30
CA THR A 83 -32.40 -10.92 -47.16
C THR A 83 -31.74 -9.83 -46.33
N MET A 84 -30.54 -10.12 -45.83
CA MET A 84 -29.68 -9.15 -45.14
C MET A 84 -29.26 -8.01 -46.06
N VAL A 85 -29.39 -6.77 -45.57
CA VAL A 85 -28.80 -5.57 -46.16
C VAL A 85 -27.73 -5.07 -45.19
N GLN A 86 -26.48 -5.00 -45.64
CA GLN A 86 -25.34 -4.53 -44.85
C GLN A 86 -24.80 -3.27 -45.52
N GLU A 87 -25.05 -2.11 -44.92
CA GLU A 87 -24.65 -0.80 -45.45
C GLU A 87 -23.31 -0.30 -44.88
N GLU A 88 -22.94 -0.78 -43.69
CA GLU A 88 -21.69 -0.46 -42.99
C GLU A 88 -20.88 -1.73 -42.68
N ASP A 89 -19.55 -1.60 -42.62
CA ASP A 89 -18.64 -2.70 -42.26
C ASP A 89 -18.76 -3.05 -40.76
N ALA A 90 -18.97 -4.33 -40.44
CA ALA A 90 -19.12 -4.81 -39.07
C ALA A 90 -17.84 -4.73 -38.19
N GLN A 91 -16.71 -4.29 -38.75
CA GLN A 91 -15.44 -4.08 -38.03
C GLN A 91 -14.70 -2.88 -38.63
N PRO A 92 -14.03 -2.03 -37.82
CA PRO A 92 -13.31 -0.87 -38.33
C PRO A 92 -12.02 -1.26 -39.06
N LEU A 93 -11.59 -0.45 -40.03
CA LEU A 93 -10.36 -0.68 -40.82
C LEU A 93 -9.06 -0.77 -39.98
N SER A 94 -9.09 -0.34 -38.72
CA SER A 94 -8.00 -0.50 -37.75
C SER A 94 -7.85 -1.93 -37.25
N GLU A 95 -8.88 -2.78 -37.34
CA GLU A 95 -8.84 -4.17 -36.94
C GLU A 95 -8.41 -5.08 -38.12
N PRO A 96 -7.30 -5.83 -37.99
CA PRO A 96 -6.79 -6.64 -39.09
C PRO A 96 -7.57 -7.95 -39.24
N ILE A 97 -8.18 -8.15 -40.41
CA ILE A 97 -8.92 -9.37 -40.84
C ILE A 97 -8.21 -10.68 -40.47
N ILE A 98 -6.87 -10.67 -40.45
CA ILE A 98 -6.05 -11.76 -39.87
C ILE A 98 -5.24 -11.17 -38.71
N ALA A 99 -5.64 -11.51 -37.48
CA ALA A 99 -4.95 -11.08 -36.28
C ALA A 99 -3.47 -11.56 -36.27
N PRO A 100 -2.48 -10.65 -36.08
CA PRO A 100 -1.08 -11.05 -36.00
C PRO A 100 -0.79 -11.79 -34.69
N VAL A 101 0.15 -12.74 -34.72
CA VAL A 101 0.53 -13.54 -33.53
C VAL A 101 1.35 -12.69 -32.55
N GLN A 102 0.65 -11.90 -31.73
CA GLN A 102 1.26 -11.07 -30.70
C GLN A 102 1.63 -11.91 -29.47
N LYS A 103 2.92 -11.94 -29.11
CA LYS A 103 3.38 -12.55 -27.86
C LYS A 103 3.44 -11.50 -26.76
N LYS A 104 2.33 -11.36 -26.02
CA LYS A 104 2.24 -10.49 -24.84
C LYS A 104 3.34 -10.85 -23.84
N LYS A 105 4.09 -9.84 -23.41
CA LYS A 105 5.09 -9.90 -22.36
C LYS A 105 5.13 -8.55 -21.67
N PHE A 106 4.95 -8.52 -20.36
CA PHE A 106 4.96 -7.28 -19.57
C PHE A 106 6.10 -7.25 -18.53
N ALA A 107 6.69 -8.42 -18.24
CA ALA A 107 7.85 -8.59 -17.38
C ALA A 107 9.02 -9.27 -18.10
N ILE A 108 10.24 -8.99 -17.64
CA ILE A 108 11.49 -9.56 -18.18
C ILE A 108 11.82 -10.86 -17.44
N ALA A 109 11.20 -11.93 -17.91
CA ALA A 109 11.52 -13.31 -17.50
C ALA A 109 12.55 -13.96 -18.45
N GLU A 110 13.51 -14.68 -17.87
CA GLU A 110 14.51 -15.50 -18.56
C GLU A 110 13.94 -16.91 -18.79
N THR A 111 14.01 -17.40 -20.04
CA THR A 111 13.44 -18.70 -20.43
C THR A 111 14.33 -19.90 -20.10
N GLU A 112 15.59 -19.63 -19.74
CA GLU A 112 16.59 -20.63 -19.35
C GLU A 112 17.17 -20.20 -18.00
N LEU A 113 17.52 -21.17 -17.15
CA LEU A 113 18.08 -20.90 -15.83
C LEU A 113 19.50 -20.33 -15.96
N PRO A 114 19.81 -19.15 -15.37
CA PRO A 114 21.11 -18.52 -15.54
C PRO A 114 22.25 -19.32 -14.86
N PRO A 115 23.49 -19.20 -15.35
CA PRO A 115 24.66 -19.81 -14.74
C PRO A 115 24.96 -19.18 -13.38
N VAL A 116 25.12 -20.04 -12.37
CA VAL A 116 25.38 -19.67 -10.97
C VAL A 116 26.65 -20.36 -10.45
N TYR A 117 27.31 -19.74 -9.47
CA TYR A 117 28.56 -20.25 -8.89
C TYR A 117 28.34 -21.35 -7.81
N PHE A 118 27.09 -21.76 -7.56
CA PHE A 118 26.70 -22.82 -6.62
C PHE A 118 25.86 -23.89 -7.33
N SER A 119 25.82 -25.14 -6.84
CA SER A 119 24.90 -26.15 -7.39
C SER A 119 23.46 -25.84 -6.97
N ARG A 120 22.52 -25.90 -7.93
CA ARG A 120 21.08 -25.76 -7.65
C ARG A 120 20.56 -26.91 -6.76
N GLU A 121 21.17 -28.09 -6.84
CA GLU A 121 20.89 -29.21 -5.93
C GLU A 121 21.23 -28.84 -4.48
N PHE A 122 22.39 -28.21 -4.25
CA PHE A 122 22.82 -27.76 -2.92
C PHE A 122 21.94 -26.64 -2.35
N MET A 123 21.33 -25.81 -3.21
CA MET A 123 20.28 -24.87 -2.79
C MET A 123 19.02 -25.61 -2.33
N SER A 124 18.56 -26.61 -3.09
CA SER A 124 17.42 -27.44 -2.70
C SER A 124 17.69 -28.24 -1.42
N ASP A 125 18.90 -28.76 -1.23
CA ASP A 125 19.32 -29.43 0.01
C ASP A 125 19.22 -28.48 1.21
N LEU A 126 19.66 -27.22 1.06
CA LEU A 126 19.60 -26.19 2.11
C LEU A 126 18.17 -25.82 2.53
N LEU A 127 17.16 -26.00 1.67
CA LEU A 127 15.75 -25.75 2.03
C LEU A 127 15.32 -26.59 3.25
N ASN A 128 15.83 -27.81 3.36
CA ASN A 128 15.48 -28.77 4.41
C ASN A 128 16.15 -28.45 5.77
N PHE A 129 17.00 -27.42 5.85
CA PHE A 129 17.73 -27.04 7.06
C PHE A 129 17.37 -25.61 7.50
N PRO A 130 16.19 -25.38 8.11
CA PRO A 130 15.69 -24.03 8.45
C PRO A 130 16.65 -23.22 9.33
N ASP A 131 17.47 -23.83 10.19
CA ASP A 131 18.52 -23.11 10.95
C ASP A 131 19.56 -22.38 10.07
N GLN A 132 19.73 -22.84 8.83
CA GLN A 132 20.66 -22.28 7.83
C GLN A 132 20.00 -21.28 6.88
N ILE A 133 18.71 -21.02 7.07
CA ILE A 133 17.90 -20.12 6.27
C ILE A 133 17.76 -18.78 7.01
N ARG A 134 17.70 -17.67 6.27
CA ARG A 134 17.36 -16.34 6.79
C ARG A 134 16.41 -15.63 5.84
N ASN A 135 15.19 -15.35 6.29
CA ASN A 135 14.17 -14.60 5.56
C ASN A 135 14.27 -13.11 5.92
N VAL A 136 14.58 -12.25 4.94
CA VAL A 136 14.89 -10.82 5.16
C VAL A 136 14.29 -9.90 4.09
N ALA A 137 13.94 -8.67 4.47
CA ALA A 137 13.56 -7.61 3.52
C ALA A 137 14.64 -6.52 3.47
N LEU A 138 15.04 -6.10 2.27
CA LEU A 138 15.80 -4.88 2.02
C LEU A 138 14.82 -3.71 1.96
N VAL A 139 14.83 -2.84 2.97
CA VAL A 139 13.89 -1.73 3.14
C VAL A 139 14.59 -0.39 3.31
N GLY A 140 13.85 0.71 3.16
CA GLY A 140 14.38 2.08 3.25
C GLY A 140 13.94 2.96 2.08
N HIS A 141 14.28 4.25 2.15
CA HIS A 141 13.77 5.30 1.27
C HIS A 141 14.16 5.16 -0.22
N LEU A 142 13.59 6.03 -1.05
CA LEU A 142 13.79 6.07 -2.50
C LEU A 142 15.26 6.31 -2.83
N HIS A 143 15.75 5.62 -3.86
CA HIS A 143 17.14 5.71 -4.35
C HIS A 143 18.28 5.52 -3.32
N HIS A 144 18.01 5.10 -2.07
CA HIS A 144 19.03 4.70 -1.09
C HIS A 144 19.90 3.50 -1.53
N GLY A 145 19.54 2.84 -2.64
CA GLY A 145 20.38 1.84 -3.32
C GLY A 145 20.09 0.39 -2.93
N LYS A 146 18.84 0.06 -2.57
CA LYS A 146 18.40 -1.31 -2.19
C LYS A 146 18.58 -2.32 -3.33
N THR A 147 17.93 -2.06 -4.47
CA THR A 147 18.12 -2.78 -5.73
C THR A 147 19.59 -2.88 -6.14
N ALA A 148 20.34 -1.78 -6.06
CA ALA A 148 21.77 -1.78 -6.35
C ALA A 148 22.61 -2.66 -5.38
N PHE A 149 22.21 -2.76 -4.12
CA PHE A 149 22.81 -3.67 -3.15
C PHE A 149 22.42 -5.12 -3.45
N MET A 150 21.19 -5.36 -3.91
CA MET A 150 20.77 -6.66 -4.42
C MET A 150 21.55 -7.06 -5.68
N ASP A 151 21.78 -6.14 -6.63
CA ASP A 151 22.61 -6.35 -7.81
C ASP A 151 24.06 -6.75 -7.47
N MET A 152 24.61 -6.25 -6.35
CA MET A 152 25.92 -6.67 -5.83
C MET A 152 25.90 -8.13 -5.37
N LEU A 153 24.84 -8.57 -4.65
CA LEU A 153 24.68 -9.96 -4.22
C LEU A 153 24.40 -10.92 -5.40
N VAL A 154 23.64 -10.47 -6.41
CA VAL A 154 23.43 -11.21 -7.65
C VAL A 154 24.75 -11.37 -8.42
N ARG A 155 25.57 -10.30 -8.54
CA ARG A 155 26.91 -10.38 -9.16
C ARG A 155 27.87 -11.35 -8.46
N GLN A 156 27.72 -11.53 -7.15
CA GLN A 156 28.53 -12.49 -6.37
C GLN A 156 28.10 -13.95 -6.63
N THR A 157 26.85 -14.19 -7.02
CA THR A 157 26.23 -15.52 -7.09
C THR A 157 26.01 -16.03 -8.52
N HIS A 158 25.87 -15.13 -9.49
CA HIS A 158 25.54 -15.41 -10.89
C HIS A 158 26.66 -14.97 -11.84
N ASP A 159 26.95 -15.78 -12.87
CA ASP A 159 27.85 -15.35 -13.95
C ASP A 159 27.10 -14.48 -14.96
N LEU A 160 27.11 -13.16 -14.70
CA LEU A 160 26.50 -12.17 -15.56
C LEU A 160 27.38 -11.76 -16.76
N SER A 161 28.55 -12.37 -17.00
CA SER A 161 29.52 -11.92 -18.00
C SER A 161 28.89 -11.78 -19.40
N ALA A 162 28.24 -12.84 -19.88
CA ALA A 162 27.58 -12.85 -21.20
C ALA A 162 26.35 -11.90 -21.29
N ARG A 163 25.80 -11.44 -20.17
CA ARG A 163 24.70 -10.43 -20.12
C ARG A 163 25.26 -9.01 -20.14
N LEU A 164 26.44 -8.80 -19.53
CA LEU A 164 27.15 -7.53 -19.52
C LEU A 164 27.81 -7.23 -20.87
N GLU A 165 28.41 -8.23 -21.53
CA GLU A 165 29.00 -8.08 -22.88
C GLU A 165 27.96 -7.74 -23.96
N LYS A 166 26.70 -8.15 -23.77
CA LYS A 166 25.57 -7.81 -24.67
C LYS A 166 25.06 -6.37 -24.51
N ARG A 167 25.51 -5.62 -23.48
CA ARG A 167 25.12 -4.21 -23.27
C ARG A 167 25.99 -3.27 -24.10
N GLN A 168 25.41 -2.66 -25.13
CA GLN A 168 26.06 -1.69 -26.01
C GLN A 168 25.43 -0.29 -25.89
N GLY A 169 26.21 0.75 -26.16
CA GLY A 169 25.78 2.16 -26.02
C GLY A 169 25.40 2.51 -24.58
N LYS A 170 24.41 3.40 -24.40
CA LYS A 170 23.91 3.87 -23.10
C LYS A 170 23.60 2.75 -22.10
N ARG A 171 23.15 1.58 -22.58
CA ARG A 171 22.89 0.39 -21.74
C ARG A 171 24.13 -0.19 -21.05
N LYS A 172 25.35 0.20 -21.44
CA LYS A 172 26.59 -0.11 -20.69
C LYS A 172 26.82 0.84 -19.51
N GLU A 173 26.39 2.10 -19.65
CA GLU A 173 26.54 3.18 -18.65
C GLU A 173 25.40 3.12 -17.61
N GLU A 174 24.19 2.73 -18.03
CA GLU A 174 23.06 2.43 -17.16
C GLU A 174 23.42 1.36 -16.12
N GLN A 175 23.17 1.67 -14.84
CA GLN A 175 23.34 0.71 -13.74
C GLN A 175 22.55 -0.58 -14.05
N LEU A 176 23.08 -1.73 -13.58
CA LEU A 176 22.25 -2.93 -13.55
C LEU A 176 21.10 -2.68 -12.56
N ARG A 177 19.94 -3.25 -12.88
CA ARG A 177 18.82 -3.47 -11.98
C ARG A 177 18.25 -4.83 -12.34
N TYR A 178 18.51 -5.83 -11.51
CA TYR A 178 18.15 -7.21 -11.78
C TYR A 178 16.74 -7.55 -11.26
N THR A 179 16.35 -6.97 -10.11
CA THR A 179 15.03 -7.12 -9.49
C THR A 179 13.92 -6.31 -10.15
N ASP A 180 14.19 -5.09 -10.64
CA ASP A 180 13.24 -4.33 -11.49
C ASP A 180 12.98 -5.13 -12.77
N VAL A 181 11.88 -5.88 -12.87
CA VAL A 181 11.54 -6.75 -14.02
C VAL A 181 10.37 -6.26 -14.84
N HIS A 182 9.49 -5.44 -14.26
CA HIS A 182 8.37 -4.86 -14.98
C HIS A 182 8.87 -3.70 -15.86
N PHE A 183 8.33 -3.55 -17.07
CA PHE A 183 8.83 -2.50 -17.98
C PHE A 183 8.67 -1.09 -17.40
N LEU A 184 7.55 -0.83 -16.71
CA LEU A 184 7.27 0.47 -16.09
C LEU A 184 8.30 0.87 -15.01
N GLU A 185 8.88 -0.11 -14.30
CA GLU A 185 9.92 0.13 -13.29
C GLU A 185 11.22 0.63 -13.92
N ARG A 186 11.58 0.05 -15.07
CA ARG A 186 12.78 0.42 -15.83
C ARG A 186 12.63 1.75 -16.57
N GLU A 187 11.43 2.04 -17.07
CA GLU A 187 11.14 3.31 -17.75
C GLU A 187 11.06 4.49 -16.77
N ARG A 188 10.41 4.30 -15.62
CA ARG A 188 10.37 5.32 -14.54
C ARG A 188 11.67 5.40 -13.74
N GLY A 189 12.48 4.35 -13.77
CA GLY A 189 13.66 4.23 -12.92
C GLY A 189 13.32 4.07 -11.43
N VAL A 190 12.14 3.55 -11.10
CA VAL A 190 11.64 3.36 -9.73
C VAL A 190 11.04 1.95 -9.62
N SER A 191 11.54 1.14 -8.70
CA SER A 191 10.94 -0.16 -8.35
C SER A 191 9.54 0.06 -7.78
N ILE A 192 8.56 -0.69 -8.28
CA ILE A 192 7.13 -0.54 -7.97
C ILE A 192 6.65 -1.72 -7.13
N LYS A 193 7.01 -2.95 -7.52
CA LYS A 193 6.55 -4.18 -6.87
C LYS A 193 7.67 -4.82 -6.06
N ALA A 194 7.31 -5.61 -5.04
CA ALA A 194 8.28 -6.35 -4.23
C ALA A 194 8.92 -7.50 -5.03
N ALA A 195 10.23 -7.70 -4.92
CA ALA A 195 10.99 -8.66 -5.73
C ALA A 195 11.74 -9.70 -4.87
N PRO A 196 11.21 -10.94 -4.73
CA PRO A 196 11.84 -12.01 -3.94
C PRO A 196 12.92 -12.77 -4.70
N MET A 197 13.96 -13.20 -3.98
CA MET A 197 15.07 -14.01 -4.49
C MET A 197 15.77 -14.76 -3.34
N SER A 198 16.23 -15.98 -3.60
CA SER A 198 16.88 -16.87 -2.64
C SER A 198 18.35 -17.06 -3.00
N LEU A 199 19.26 -16.43 -2.25
CA LEU A 199 20.70 -16.45 -2.58
C LEU A 199 21.49 -17.33 -1.61
N VAL A 200 22.27 -18.27 -2.16
CA VAL A 200 23.26 -19.04 -1.38
C VAL A 200 24.49 -18.17 -1.15
N LEU A 201 24.62 -17.61 0.07
CA LEU A 201 25.68 -16.67 0.43
C LEU A 201 26.59 -17.26 1.52
N GLN A 202 27.90 -17.01 1.40
CA GLN A 202 28.90 -17.51 2.35
C GLN A 202 29.21 -16.48 3.44
N GLY A 203 29.12 -16.90 4.70
CA GLY A 203 29.64 -16.16 5.84
C GLY A 203 31.16 -16.19 5.89
N THR A 204 31.79 -15.31 6.69
CA THR A 204 33.26 -15.14 6.69
C THR A 204 33.98 -16.41 7.14
N LYS A 205 33.30 -17.32 7.85
CA LYS A 205 33.82 -18.65 8.23
C LYS A 205 33.79 -19.68 7.07
N GLY A 206 33.40 -19.28 5.86
CA GLY A 206 33.31 -20.16 4.68
C GLY A 206 32.05 -21.03 4.63
N LYS A 207 31.12 -20.83 5.58
CA LYS A 207 29.85 -21.58 5.65
C LYS A 207 28.79 -20.89 4.80
N SER A 208 28.25 -21.61 3.82
CA SER A 208 27.08 -21.18 3.06
C SER A 208 25.82 -21.20 3.92
N HIS A 209 24.96 -20.20 3.72
CA HIS A 209 23.61 -20.11 4.27
C HIS A 209 22.66 -19.73 3.10
N LEU A 210 21.39 -20.10 3.20
CA LEU A 210 20.38 -19.66 2.24
C LEU A 210 19.75 -18.36 2.75
N VAL A 211 19.90 -17.28 2.00
CA VAL A 211 19.36 -15.97 2.37
C VAL A 211 18.24 -15.63 1.40
N ASN A 212 17.02 -15.72 1.89
CA ASN A 212 15.81 -15.37 1.16
C ASN A 212 15.59 -13.86 1.35
N ILE A 213 15.72 -13.08 0.27
CA ILE A 213 15.71 -11.62 0.28
C ILE A 213 14.52 -11.11 -0.54
N ILE A 214 13.75 -10.17 0.00
CA ILE A 214 12.82 -9.33 -0.78
C ILE A 214 13.44 -7.95 -0.95
N ASP A 215 13.69 -7.53 -2.19
CA ASP A 215 13.96 -6.12 -2.52
C ASP A 215 12.61 -5.38 -2.59
N THR A 216 12.40 -4.40 -1.71
CA THR A 216 11.12 -3.69 -1.61
C THR A 216 11.18 -2.32 -2.30
N PRO A 217 10.06 -1.79 -2.83
CA PRO A 217 10.05 -0.45 -3.42
C PRO A 217 10.46 0.63 -2.40
N GLY A 218 11.03 1.73 -2.89
CA GLY A 218 11.53 2.84 -2.04
C GLY A 218 10.64 4.07 -1.98
N HIS A 219 9.68 4.19 -2.90
CA HIS A 219 8.76 5.32 -2.95
C HIS A 219 7.73 5.22 -1.81
N VAL A 220 7.37 6.37 -1.20
CA VAL A 220 6.42 6.41 -0.08
C VAL A 220 5.03 5.88 -0.47
N ASN A 221 4.59 6.09 -1.70
CA ASN A 221 3.30 5.57 -2.16
C ASN A 221 3.24 4.02 -2.22
N PHE A 222 4.38 3.30 -2.28
CA PHE A 222 4.44 1.82 -2.36
C PHE A 222 4.84 1.16 -1.03
N VAL A 223 4.59 1.80 0.12
CA VAL A 223 4.84 1.20 1.47
C VAL A 223 3.95 -0.01 1.78
N ASP A 224 2.94 -0.28 0.96
CA ASP A 224 2.04 -1.42 1.05
C ASP A 224 2.73 -2.73 0.67
N GLU A 225 3.52 -2.71 -0.42
CA GLU A 225 4.44 -3.78 -0.81
C GLU A 225 5.49 -4.03 0.27
N VAL A 226 5.97 -2.96 0.93
CA VAL A 226 6.91 -3.08 2.05
C VAL A 226 6.25 -3.79 3.25
N ALA A 227 5.02 -3.43 3.61
CA ALA A 227 4.26 -4.09 4.68
C ALA A 227 3.94 -5.57 4.37
N ALA A 228 3.53 -5.88 3.14
CA ALA A 228 3.27 -7.25 2.68
C ALA A 228 4.53 -8.13 2.68
N SER A 229 5.69 -7.54 2.37
CA SER A 229 7.01 -8.18 2.47
C SER A 229 7.44 -8.39 3.92
N ILE A 230 7.24 -7.37 4.76
CA ILE A 230 7.58 -7.37 6.19
C ILE A 230 6.84 -8.48 6.97
N ARG A 231 5.64 -8.88 6.53
CA ARG A 231 4.89 -9.99 7.14
C ARG A 231 5.53 -11.37 6.96
N LEU A 232 6.34 -11.60 5.91
CA LEU A 232 6.93 -12.92 5.62
C LEU A 232 8.34 -13.14 6.20
N VAL A 233 9.02 -12.07 6.64
CA VAL A 233 10.45 -12.08 7.03
C VAL A 233 10.66 -12.31 8.52
N ASP A 234 11.84 -12.82 8.87
CA ASP A 234 12.25 -13.02 10.26
C ASP A 234 12.95 -11.80 10.85
N GLY A 235 13.55 -10.95 10.00
CA GLY A 235 14.15 -9.67 10.35
C GLY A 235 14.30 -8.74 9.14
N VAL A 236 14.75 -7.50 9.39
CA VAL A 236 14.67 -6.39 8.43
C VAL A 236 16.04 -5.71 8.26
N ILE A 237 16.40 -5.42 7.00
CA ILE A 237 17.66 -4.76 6.62
C ILE A 237 17.33 -3.35 6.13
N LEU A 238 17.59 -2.35 6.97
CA LEU A 238 17.38 -0.95 6.63
C LEU A 238 18.59 -0.41 5.85
N VAL A 239 18.36 0.09 4.64
CA VAL A 239 19.39 0.73 3.79
C VAL A 239 19.25 2.24 3.85
N VAL A 240 20.30 2.92 4.32
CA VAL A 240 20.34 4.38 4.50
C VAL A 240 21.45 4.99 3.67
N ASP A 241 21.14 6.00 2.84
CA ASP A 241 22.17 6.80 2.17
C ASP A 241 22.90 7.66 3.20
N VAL A 242 24.22 7.54 3.24
CA VAL A 242 25.08 8.28 4.16
C VAL A 242 25.10 9.80 3.94
N VAL A 243 24.64 10.30 2.78
CA VAL A 243 24.47 11.74 2.50
C VAL A 243 23.13 12.21 3.06
N GLU A 244 22.05 11.66 2.53
CA GLU A 244 20.66 12.10 2.81
C GLU A 244 20.20 11.76 4.24
N GLY A 245 20.72 10.70 4.87
CA GLY A 245 20.39 10.33 6.25
C GLY A 245 19.00 9.73 6.41
N VAL A 246 18.36 9.95 7.56
CA VAL A 246 16.95 9.55 7.76
C VAL A 246 16.02 10.47 6.97
N GLN A 247 15.08 9.85 6.24
CA GLN A 247 14.12 10.49 5.34
C GLN A 247 12.72 9.90 5.60
N ALA A 248 11.65 10.54 5.15
CA ALA A 248 10.26 10.21 5.53
C ALA A 248 9.90 8.70 5.48
N ASN A 249 10.24 7.99 4.41
CA ASN A 249 9.94 6.54 4.32
C ASN A 249 10.76 5.72 5.33
N THR A 250 12.00 6.12 5.63
CA THR A 250 12.81 5.48 6.69
C THR A 250 12.13 5.62 8.06
N GLU A 251 11.45 6.74 8.34
CA GLU A 251 10.70 6.93 9.59
C GLU A 251 9.49 6.00 9.71
N GLN A 252 8.69 5.88 8.64
CA GLN A 252 7.55 4.95 8.61
C GLN A 252 7.98 3.49 8.73
N ILE A 253 8.99 3.07 7.95
CA ILE A 253 9.47 1.68 7.90
C ILE A 253 10.05 1.27 9.27
N VAL A 254 10.84 2.13 9.91
CA VAL A 254 11.35 1.85 11.26
C VAL A 254 10.20 1.83 12.27
N ARG A 255 9.23 2.77 12.22
CA ARG A 255 8.04 2.75 13.09
C ARG A 255 7.29 1.43 12.98
N HIS A 256 7.00 0.97 11.77
CA HIS A 256 6.28 -0.28 11.54
C HIS A 256 7.08 -1.51 12.02
N ALA A 257 8.34 -1.67 11.59
CA ALA A 257 9.18 -2.81 12.01
C ALA A 257 9.43 -2.87 13.55
N VAL A 258 9.46 -1.70 14.21
CA VAL A 258 9.57 -1.59 15.67
C VAL A 258 8.27 -1.99 16.38
N LEU A 259 7.10 -1.64 15.84
CA LEU A 259 5.80 -2.08 16.39
C LEU A 259 5.59 -3.59 16.20
N GLU A 260 5.99 -4.13 15.03
CA GLU A 260 5.90 -5.56 14.70
C GLU A 260 7.00 -6.44 15.35
N ASP A 261 7.92 -5.85 16.12
CA ASP A 261 8.98 -6.54 16.89
C ASP A 261 9.91 -7.40 16.02
N LEU A 262 10.35 -6.79 14.92
CA LEU A 262 11.33 -7.35 14.01
C LEU A 262 12.74 -6.84 14.36
N PRO A 263 13.75 -7.73 14.45
CA PRO A 263 15.15 -7.34 14.50
C PRO A 263 15.54 -6.48 13.30
N LEU A 264 16.10 -5.31 13.59
CA LEU A 264 16.63 -4.38 12.60
C LEU A 264 18.15 -4.58 12.49
N THR A 265 18.63 -4.55 11.25
CA THR A 265 20.04 -4.40 10.89
C THR A 265 20.17 -3.20 9.95
N LEU A 266 21.32 -2.53 9.94
CA LEU A 266 21.52 -1.29 9.19
C LEU A 266 22.66 -1.41 8.18
N VAL A 267 22.39 -1.07 6.92
CA VAL A 267 23.40 -0.91 5.87
C VAL A 267 23.52 0.58 5.56
N VAL A 268 24.63 1.19 5.98
CA VAL A 268 24.96 2.57 5.64
C VAL A 268 25.63 2.56 4.25
N ASN A 269 24.86 2.93 3.23
CA ASN A 269 25.22 2.79 1.82
C ASN A 269 25.72 4.11 1.20
N LYS A 270 26.22 4.02 -0.03
CA LYS A 270 26.76 5.11 -0.85
C LYS A 270 27.94 5.86 -0.21
N MET A 271 28.80 5.16 0.54
CA MET A 271 29.99 5.74 1.17
C MET A 271 30.97 6.42 0.20
N ASP A 272 30.94 6.04 -1.08
CA ASP A 272 31.64 6.71 -2.17
C ASP A 272 31.25 8.19 -2.33
N ARG A 273 30.01 8.59 -2.02
CA ARG A 273 29.57 10.00 -2.11
C ARG A 273 30.30 10.92 -1.13
N LEU A 274 30.66 10.43 0.05
CA LEU A 274 31.46 11.19 1.02
C LEU A 274 32.86 11.53 0.48
N ILE A 275 33.40 10.65 -0.37
CA ILE A 275 34.76 10.72 -0.93
C ILE A 275 34.76 11.52 -2.24
N LEU A 276 33.80 11.24 -3.13
CA LEU A 276 33.78 11.72 -4.52
C LEU A 276 32.96 12.99 -4.71
N GLU A 277 31.77 13.08 -4.09
CA GLU A 277 30.88 14.24 -4.19
C GLU A 277 31.25 15.30 -3.14
N LEU A 278 31.03 14.98 -1.86
CA LEU A 278 31.21 15.92 -0.73
C LEU A 278 32.68 16.16 -0.38
N LYS A 279 33.57 15.23 -0.73
CA LYS A 279 35.03 15.29 -0.51
C LYS A 279 35.41 15.60 0.95
N LEU A 280 34.62 15.08 1.90
CA LEU A 280 34.80 15.33 3.32
C LEU A 280 36.13 14.74 3.82
N PRO A 281 36.88 15.42 4.71
CA PRO A 281 38.01 14.82 5.39
C PRO A 281 37.60 13.53 6.15
N PRO A 282 38.47 12.51 6.26
CA PRO A 282 38.14 11.24 6.92
C PRO A 282 37.65 11.35 8.38
N ASN A 283 38.02 12.42 9.11
CA ASN A 283 37.49 12.69 10.45
C ASN A 283 36.00 13.09 10.40
N ASP A 284 35.62 13.90 9.42
CA ASP A 284 34.30 14.52 9.32
C ASP A 284 33.32 13.55 8.66
N ALA A 285 33.80 12.74 7.71
CA ALA A 285 33.10 11.56 7.21
C ALA A 285 32.75 10.57 8.33
N TYR A 286 33.67 10.31 9.29
CA TYR A 286 33.34 9.52 10.48
C TYR A 286 32.25 10.19 11.34
N PHE A 287 32.28 11.52 11.51
CA PHE A 287 31.22 12.22 12.25
C PHE A 287 29.86 12.12 11.55
N LYS A 288 29.78 12.22 10.21
CA LYS A 288 28.53 11.99 9.45
C LYS A 288 28.05 10.54 9.59
N LEU A 289 28.93 9.54 9.44
CA LEU A 289 28.60 8.13 9.68
C LEU A 289 28.03 7.89 11.08
N LYS A 290 28.69 8.43 12.12
CA LYS A 290 28.22 8.34 13.52
C LYS A 290 26.87 9.04 13.71
N HIS A 291 26.67 10.21 13.09
CA HIS A 291 25.42 10.96 13.18
C HIS A 291 24.24 10.18 12.57
N VAL A 292 24.37 9.62 11.36
CA VAL A 292 23.30 8.84 10.71
C VAL A 292 22.91 7.59 11.54
N ILE A 293 23.89 6.91 12.15
CA ILE A 293 23.62 5.74 13.01
C ILE A 293 22.87 6.14 14.30
N GLU A 294 23.26 7.25 14.94
CA GLU A 294 22.59 7.71 16.17
C GLU A 294 21.25 8.42 15.88
N GLU A 295 21.04 8.94 14.67
CA GLU A 295 19.74 9.44 14.18
C GLU A 295 18.71 8.30 14.11
N VAL A 296 19.07 7.16 13.49
CA VAL A 296 18.22 5.95 13.49
C VAL A 296 18.01 5.41 14.92
N ASN A 297 19.01 5.44 15.79
CA ASN A 297 18.83 5.04 17.20
C ASN A 297 17.86 5.97 17.95
N THR A 298 17.93 7.28 17.70
CA THR A 298 17.05 8.28 18.33
C THR A 298 15.59 8.07 17.90
N LEU A 299 15.38 7.75 16.62
CA LEU A 299 14.08 7.35 16.08
C LEU A 299 13.55 6.07 16.77
N ILE A 300 14.37 5.01 16.88
CA ILE A 300 13.97 3.76 17.57
C ILE A 300 13.57 4.01 19.04
N GLU A 301 14.34 4.83 19.78
CA GLU A 301 14.04 5.19 21.17
C GLU A 301 12.75 6.03 21.29
N SER A 302 12.46 6.92 20.32
CA SER A 302 11.22 7.72 20.32
C SER A 302 9.94 6.90 20.11
N ILE A 303 10.03 5.73 19.46
CA ILE A 303 8.88 4.85 19.20
C ILE A 303 8.61 3.93 20.39
N VAL A 304 9.65 3.41 21.07
CA VAL A 304 9.51 2.58 22.28
C VAL A 304 10.50 3.02 23.37
N PRO A 305 10.14 4.08 24.14
CA PRO A 305 10.99 4.59 25.22
C PRO A 305 11.35 3.52 26.24
N GLY A 306 12.62 3.46 26.62
CA GLY A 306 13.17 2.51 27.58
C GLY A 306 13.45 1.11 27.03
N GLN A 307 13.14 0.81 25.76
CA GLN A 307 13.53 -0.45 25.10
C GLN A 307 14.59 -0.28 24.00
N GLY A 308 14.94 0.95 23.62
CA GLY A 308 15.86 1.19 22.50
C GLY A 308 17.23 0.56 22.69
N GLU A 309 17.78 0.43 23.90
CA GLU A 309 19.08 -0.24 24.13
C GLU A 309 19.11 -1.70 23.60
N ARG A 310 18.01 -2.45 23.77
CA ARG A 310 17.86 -3.82 23.24
C ARG A 310 17.97 -3.85 21.72
N ARG A 311 17.33 -2.89 21.04
CA ARG A 311 17.28 -2.79 19.57
C ARG A 311 18.36 -1.87 18.97
N ARG A 312 19.21 -1.24 19.81
CA ARG A 312 20.19 -0.23 19.39
C ARG A 312 21.15 -0.77 18.34
N LEU A 313 21.28 -0.03 17.25
CA LEU A 313 22.19 -0.26 16.12
C LEU A 313 23.56 0.35 16.46
N SER A 314 24.61 -0.45 16.37
CA SER A 314 25.99 0.02 16.53
C SER A 314 26.96 -0.91 15.79
N PRO A 315 27.92 -0.39 15.02
CA PRO A 315 29.00 -1.19 14.43
C PRO A 315 29.75 -2.06 15.45
N GLU A 316 29.82 -1.63 16.72
CA GLU A 316 30.43 -2.40 17.82
C GLU A 316 29.66 -3.68 18.19
N LYS A 317 28.34 -3.71 17.93
CA LYS A 317 27.50 -4.89 18.16
C LYS A 317 27.52 -5.89 16.98
N GLY A 318 28.00 -5.48 15.80
CA GLY A 318 27.92 -6.26 14.56
C GLY A 318 26.68 -6.01 13.69
N ASN A 319 25.65 -5.32 14.21
CA ASN A 319 24.36 -5.10 13.52
C ASN A 319 24.33 -3.89 12.57
N VAL A 320 25.51 -3.35 12.20
CA VAL A 320 25.67 -2.27 11.22
C VAL A 320 26.78 -2.61 10.24
N ALA A 321 26.46 -2.59 8.95
CA ALA A 321 27.38 -2.75 7.84
C ALA A 321 27.57 -1.43 7.07
N PHE A 322 28.71 -1.30 6.42
CA PHE A 322 29.15 -0.14 5.64
C PHE A 322 29.30 -0.55 4.17
N ALA A 323 28.68 0.18 3.24
CA ALA A 323 28.58 -0.24 1.85
C ALA A 323 28.72 0.90 0.82
N SER A 324 29.08 0.48 -0.39
CA SER A 324 28.98 1.25 -1.63
C SER A 324 28.50 0.29 -2.73
N SER A 325 27.18 0.23 -2.92
CA SER A 325 26.55 -0.66 -3.91
C SER A 325 26.85 -0.27 -5.36
N SER A 326 27.27 0.98 -5.61
CA SER A 326 27.85 1.45 -6.88
C SER A 326 29.21 0.79 -7.18
N MET A 327 30.02 0.62 -6.13
CA MET A 327 31.41 0.13 -6.22
C MET A 327 31.58 -1.36 -5.84
N ASN A 328 30.48 -2.12 -5.80
CA ASN A 328 30.42 -3.56 -5.47
C ASN A 328 31.05 -3.95 -4.10
N TRP A 329 30.94 -3.15 -3.03
CA TRP A 329 31.47 -3.55 -1.72
C TRP A 329 30.56 -3.31 -0.51
N CYS A 330 30.69 -4.19 0.48
CA CYS A 330 30.06 -4.10 1.80
C CYS A 330 30.93 -4.79 2.86
N PHE A 331 31.13 -4.17 4.03
CA PHE A 331 31.88 -4.75 5.14
C PHE A 331 31.27 -4.43 6.51
N THR A 332 31.54 -5.29 7.50
CA THR A 332 31.37 -5.00 8.93
C THR A 332 32.72 -4.76 9.59
N LEU A 333 32.76 -4.34 10.85
CA LEU A 333 34.02 -4.20 11.57
C LEU A 333 34.79 -5.53 11.65
N GLU A 334 34.08 -6.67 11.80
CA GLU A 334 34.70 -8.00 11.86
C GLU A 334 35.29 -8.43 10.52
N SER A 335 34.59 -8.25 9.40
CA SER A 335 35.14 -8.62 8.09
C SER A 335 36.33 -7.75 7.69
N PHE A 336 36.28 -6.43 7.94
CA PHE A 336 37.44 -5.56 7.69
C PHE A 336 38.61 -5.84 8.64
N ALA A 337 38.34 -6.15 9.91
CA ALA A 337 39.37 -6.60 10.86
C ALA A 337 40.02 -7.92 10.41
N ARG A 338 39.27 -8.79 9.71
CA ARG A 338 39.82 -10.03 9.16
C ARG A 338 40.71 -9.83 7.94
N MET A 339 40.43 -8.87 7.05
CA MET A 339 41.37 -8.50 5.98
C MET A 339 42.76 -8.15 6.54
N TYR A 340 42.79 -7.51 7.71
CA TYR A 340 44.03 -7.30 8.47
C TYR A 340 44.59 -8.58 9.10
N ALA A 341 43.77 -9.49 9.65
CA ALA A 341 44.22 -10.76 10.21
C ALA A 341 44.84 -11.70 9.16
N ASP A 342 44.24 -11.78 7.96
CA ASP A 342 44.74 -12.59 6.85
C ASP A 342 46.09 -12.04 6.32
N THR A 343 46.28 -10.72 6.36
CA THR A 343 47.57 -10.06 6.06
C THR A 343 48.58 -10.17 7.21
N TYR A 344 48.12 -10.19 8.45
CA TYR A 344 48.92 -10.17 9.68
C TYR A 344 48.44 -11.26 10.67
N PRO A 345 48.84 -12.54 10.52
CA PRO A 345 48.28 -13.70 11.24
C PRO A 345 48.51 -13.80 12.75
N LYS A 346 48.81 -12.68 13.43
CA LYS A 346 48.95 -12.55 14.89
C LYS A 346 47.87 -11.64 15.49
N LEU A 347 46.88 -11.23 14.69
CA LEU A 347 45.79 -10.35 15.10
C LEU A 347 44.48 -11.14 15.15
N ASP A 348 43.77 -11.02 16.28
CA ASP A 348 42.40 -11.51 16.44
C ASP A 348 41.43 -10.51 15.81
N SER A 349 40.59 -10.98 14.88
CA SER A 349 39.62 -10.13 14.17
C SER A 349 38.51 -9.60 15.07
N ALA A 350 38.00 -10.40 16.02
CA ALA A 350 36.91 -10.01 16.90
C ALA A 350 37.38 -9.02 17.97
N GLU A 351 38.53 -9.30 18.60
CA GLU A 351 39.14 -8.38 19.58
C GLU A 351 39.61 -7.07 18.94
N PHE A 352 39.95 -7.06 17.64
CA PHE A 352 40.26 -5.83 16.91
C PHE A 352 38.99 -5.06 16.51
N ALA A 353 37.97 -5.74 15.97
CA ALA A 353 36.70 -5.16 15.55
C ALA A 353 36.01 -4.38 16.68
N ALA A 354 35.96 -4.97 17.89
CA ALA A 354 35.41 -4.34 19.10
C ALA A 354 36.16 -3.06 19.57
N ARG A 355 37.27 -2.70 18.90
CA ARG A 355 38.09 -1.50 19.17
C ARG A 355 38.21 -0.56 17.97
N LEU A 356 37.55 -0.87 16.84
CA LEU A 356 37.60 -0.07 15.63
C LEU A 356 36.61 1.10 15.61
N TRP A 357 35.51 1.06 16.36
CA TRP A 357 34.51 2.14 16.40
C TRP A 357 34.58 2.99 17.68
N GLY A 358 33.64 3.93 17.81
CA GLY A 358 33.53 4.83 18.96
C GLY A 358 34.68 5.82 19.09
N ASP A 359 34.76 6.46 20.25
CA ASP A 359 35.81 7.42 20.61
C ASP A 359 37.07 6.70 21.15
N ILE A 360 37.49 5.68 20.41
CA ILE A 360 38.71 4.90 20.64
C ILE A 360 39.78 5.41 19.67
N PHE A 361 40.93 5.79 20.22
CA PHE A 361 42.06 6.37 19.49
C PHE A 361 43.23 5.39 19.46
N TYR A 362 43.94 5.33 18.32
CA TYR A 362 45.18 4.56 18.21
C TYR A 362 46.40 5.48 18.43
N ASN A 363 47.31 5.05 19.29
CA ASN A 363 48.60 5.72 19.47
C ASN A 363 49.71 4.92 18.75
N PRO A 364 50.35 5.49 17.70
CA PRO A 364 51.36 4.77 16.91
C PRO A 364 52.68 4.55 17.66
N ARG A 365 52.99 5.36 18.68
CA ARG A 365 54.21 5.20 19.51
C ARG A 365 54.05 4.05 20.50
N SER A 366 52.95 4.02 21.24
CA SER A 366 52.70 3.00 22.26
C SER A 366 52.06 1.71 21.72
N ARG A 367 51.57 1.73 20.47
CA ARG A 367 50.84 0.64 19.79
C ARG A 367 49.64 0.13 20.60
N LYS A 368 48.93 1.05 21.27
CA LYS A 368 47.77 0.76 22.10
C LYS A 368 46.57 1.63 21.71
N PHE A 369 45.39 1.09 21.98
CA PHE A 369 44.12 1.79 21.89
C PHE A 369 43.83 2.53 23.20
N THR A 370 43.34 3.76 23.12
CA THR A 370 43.07 4.64 24.26
C THR A 370 41.76 5.40 24.06
N ARG A 371 40.94 5.55 25.11
CA ARG A 371 39.66 6.31 25.07
C ARG A 371 39.84 7.84 25.16
N LYS A 372 41.05 8.35 24.94
CA LYS A 372 41.40 9.77 24.89
C LYS A 372 42.54 9.95 23.89
N GLY A 373 42.44 10.95 23.01
CA GLY A 373 43.57 11.43 22.21
C GLY A 373 44.50 12.27 23.10
N VAL A 374 45.63 11.70 23.51
CA VAL A 374 46.61 12.36 24.41
C VAL A 374 47.78 12.99 23.63
N GLU A 375 47.88 12.72 22.32
CA GLU A 375 48.92 13.24 21.44
C GLU A 375 48.30 13.82 20.16
N GLU A 376 48.90 14.87 19.59
CA GLU A 376 48.41 15.58 18.39
C GLU A 376 48.22 14.67 17.16
N ASN A 377 49.03 13.60 17.06
CA ASN A 377 48.94 12.61 15.97
C ASN A 377 48.01 11.43 16.28
N SER A 378 47.25 11.46 17.38
CA SER A 378 46.34 10.38 17.78
C SER A 378 45.00 10.50 17.04
N LYS A 379 44.73 9.56 16.13
CA LYS A 379 43.48 9.49 15.35
C LYS A 379 42.56 8.39 15.88
N ARG A 380 41.25 8.55 15.67
CA ARG A 380 40.26 7.49 15.96
C ARG A 380 40.59 6.22 15.18
N ALA A 381 40.34 5.06 15.77
CA ALA A 381 40.65 3.76 15.19
C ALA A 381 39.99 3.58 13.81
N PHE A 382 38.69 3.87 13.69
CA PHE A 382 37.95 3.83 12.42
C PHE A 382 38.59 4.69 11.33
N VAL A 383 38.95 5.93 11.68
CA VAL A 383 39.59 6.85 10.72
C VAL A 383 40.96 6.32 10.30
N LYS A 384 41.74 5.78 11.24
CA LYS A 384 43.13 5.34 11.01
C LYS A 384 43.25 4.02 10.27
N PHE A 385 42.32 3.08 10.48
CA PHE A 385 42.38 1.71 9.97
C PHE A 385 41.31 1.38 8.91
N ILE A 386 40.23 2.16 8.79
CA ILE A 386 39.19 1.92 7.78
C ILE A 386 39.14 3.07 6.77
N LEU A 387 38.86 4.31 7.21
CA LEU A 387 38.68 5.41 6.26
C LEU A 387 39.99 5.85 5.57
N GLU A 388 41.11 5.99 6.29
CA GLU A 388 42.38 6.36 5.64
C GLU A 388 42.80 5.38 4.52
N PRO A 389 42.73 4.05 4.69
CA PRO A 389 42.93 3.10 3.58
C PRO A 389 41.95 3.25 2.41
N ILE A 390 40.65 3.40 2.66
CA ILE A 390 39.63 3.51 1.60
C ILE A 390 39.80 4.82 0.81
N TYR A 391 39.98 5.95 1.51
CA TYR A 391 40.26 7.25 0.88
C TYR A 391 41.53 7.21 0.04
N LYS A 392 42.59 6.54 0.53
CA LYS A 392 43.81 6.31 -0.24
C LYS A 392 43.51 5.52 -1.50
N LEU A 393 42.86 4.35 -1.39
CA LEU A 393 42.51 3.49 -2.52
C LEU A 393 41.85 4.31 -3.65
N TYR A 394 40.77 5.04 -3.31
CA TYR A 394 40.03 5.90 -4.24
C TYR A 394 40.93 7.00 -4.84
N SER A 395 41.74 7.68 -4.01
CA SER A 395 42.63 8.75 -4.49
C SER A 395 43.73 8.24 -5.43
N HIS A 396 44.37 7.11 -5.13
CA HIS A 396 45.42 6.52 -5.95
C HIS A 396 44.83 6.04 -7.29
N THR A 397 43.67 5.37 -7.29
CA THR A 397 43.00 4.93 -8.54
C THR A 397 42.59 6.05 -9.49
N ILE A 398 42.34 7.25 -8.97
CA ILE A 398 41.88 8.40 -9.76
C ILE A 398 43.05 9.31 -10.20
N SER A 399 44.17 9.32 -9.48
CA SER A 399 45.27 10.28 -9.70
C SER A 399 46.62 9.68 -10.15
N GLU A 400 46.87 8.39 -9.94
CA GLU A 400 48.16 7.78 -10.30
C GLU A 400 48.22 7.35 -11.77
N SER A 401 49.44 7.28 -12.31
CA SER A 401 49.67 6.71 -13.63
C SER A 401 49.35 5.20 -13.61
N PRO A 402 48.93 4.59 -14.73
CA PRO A 402 48.70 3.13 -14.79
C PRO A 402 49.94 2.27 -14.45
N GLU A 403 51.15 2.83 -14.51
CA GLU A 403 52.39 2.13 -14.11
C GLU A 403 52.65 2.22 -12.60
N ASP A 404 52.39 3.37 -11.98
CA ASP A 404 52.54 3.58 -10.55
C ASP A 404 51.38 2.95 -9.78
N LEU A 405 50.14 3.13 -10.24
CA LEU A 405 48.95 2.48 -9.69
C LEU A 405 49.13 0.95 -9.66
N LYS A 406 49.76 0.35 -10.69
CA LYS A 406 50.06 -1.09 -10.70
C LYS A 406 51.01 -1.50 -9.56
N ARG A 407 51.94 -0.64 -9.14
CA ARG A 407 52.82 -0.87 -7.97
C ARG A 407 52.04 -0.70 -6.67
N THR A 408 51.20 0.34 -6.59
CA THR A 408 50.35 0.63 -5.44
C THR A 408 49.35 -0.50 -5.17
N LEU A 409 48.64 -0.97 -6.20
CA LEU A 409 47.70 -2.10 -6.13
C LEU A 409 48.38 -3.41 -5.75
N ALA A 410 49.58 -3.69 -6.29
CA ALA A 410 50.35 -4.88 -5.92
C ALA A 410 50.76 -4.89 -4.43
N SER A 411 50.86 -3.73 -3.76
CA SER A 411 51.14 -3.65 -2.32
C SER A 411 49.95 -4.03 -1.43
N VAL A 412 48.74 -4.03 -1.99
CA VAL A 412 47.48 -4.45 -1.33
C VAL A 412 46.90 -5.75 -1.94
N GLY A 413 47.69 -6.49 -2.73
CA GLY A 413 47.31 -7.79 -3.30
C GLY A 413 46.39 -7.74 -4.53
N VAL A 414 46.11 -6.56 -5.07
CA VAL A 414 45.22 -6.38 -6.23
C VAL A 414 46.02 -6.47 -7.54
N PHE A 415 45.57 -7.32 -8.48
CA PHE A 415 46.31 -7.65 -9.70
C PHE A 415 45.43 -7.56 -10.97
N LEU A 416 45.43 -6.37 -11.60
CA LEU A 416 44.67 -6.09 -12.81
C LEU A 416 45.45 -6.37 -14.10
N LYS A 417 44.72 -6.74 -15.16
CA LYS A 417 45.27 -6.92 -16.52
C LYS A 417 45.64 -5.56 -17.15
N PRO A 418 46.65 -5.48 -18.04
CA PRO A 418 47.03 -4.23 -18.70
C PRO A 418 45.94 -3.54 -19.54
N SER A 419 44.85 -4.25 -19.88
CA SER A 419 43.65 -3.69 -20.51
C SER A 419 42.71 -3.05 -19.48
N GLN A 420 42.54 -3.65 -18.30
CA GLN A 420 41.70 -3.14 -17.22
C GLN A 420 42.25 -1.82 -16.66
N LEU A 421 43.58 -1.70 -16.54
CA LEU A 421 44.29 -0.47 -16.17
C LEU A 421 44.16 0.68 -17.20
N LYS A 422 43.37 0.51 -18.27
CA LYS A 422 43.06 1.51 -19.31
C LYS A 422 41.55 1.68 -19.55
N THR A 423 40.72 1.17 -18.63
CA THR A 423 39.28 1.47 -18.61
C THR A 423 39.03 2.88 -18.08
N ASP A 424 37.78 3.34 -18.13
CA ASP A 424 37.40 4.61 -17.48
C ASP A 424 37.65 4.55 -15.96
N ALA A 425 37.88 5.71 -15.34
CA ALA A 425 38.17 5.82 -13.91
C ALA A 425 37.08 5.18 -13.01
N ALA A 426 35.80 5.24 -13.38
CA ALA A 426 34.73 4.62 -12.61
C ALA A 426 34.71 3.08 -12.76
N GLU A 427 34.93 2.58 -13.98
CA GLU A 427 35.02 1.13 -14.26
C GLU A 427 36.27 0.52 -13.60
N LEU A 428 37.40 1.25 -13.62
CA LEU A 428 38.65 0.90 -12.95
C LEU A 428 38.50 0.91 -11.42
N LEU A 429 37.94 1.97 -10.84
CA LEU A 429 37.70 2.06 -9.39
C LEU A 429 36.83 0.90 -8.90
N ARG A 430 35.76 0.56 -9.62
CA ARG A 430 34.92 -0.58 -9.26
C ARG A 430 35.70 -1.89 -9.33
N LEU A 431 36.47 -2.14 -10.40
CA LEU A 431 37.30 -3.35 -10.51
C LEU A 431 38.37 -3.47 -9.41
N VAL A 432 38.91 -2.35 -8.94
CA VAL A 432 39.85 -2.31 -7.81
C VAL A 432 39.14 -2.63 -6.49
N CYS A 433 37.98 -2.03 -6.23
CA CYS A 433 37.21 -2.29 -5.01
C CYS A 433 36.71 -3.74 -4.95
N ASP A 434 36.17 -4.26 -6.06
CA ASP A 434 35.67 -5.63 -6.24
C ASP A 434 36.77 -6.66 -5.90
N GLN A 435 38.02 -6.44 -6.37
CA GLN A 435 39.16 -7.28 -5.98
C GLN A 435 39.71 -7.02 -4.56
N PHE A 436 39.62 -5.80 -4.03
CA PHE A 436 40.18 -5.45 -2.73
C PHE A 436 39.31 -5.93 -1.56
N PHE A 437 38.00 -5.71 -1.63
CA PHE A 437 37.05 -6.14 -0.60
C PHE A 437 36.59 -7.58 -0.80
N GLY A 438 36.49 -8.04 -2.06
CA GLY A 438 35.97 -9.36 -2.39
C GLY A 438 34.50 -9.53 -2.00
N ALA A 439 34.13 -10.77 -1.66
CA ALA A 439 32.76 -11.12 -1.30
C ALA A 439 32.29 -10.41 0.00
N PRO A 440 31.05 -9.87 0.06
CA PRO A 440 30.44 -9.22 1.23
C PRO A 440 30.07 -10.22 2.36
N THR A 441 31.00 -11.08 2.75
CA THR A 441 30.89 -12.10 3.80
C THR A 441 30.46 -11.53 5.16
N GLY A 442 30.89 -10.31 5.49
CA GLY A 442 30.50 -9.61 6.72
C GLY A 442 29.01 -9.26 6.80
N PHE A 443 28.33 -9.08 5.67
CA PHE A 443 26.87 -8.91 5.63
C PHE A 443 26.16 -10.22 6.01
N VAL A 444 26.61 -11.36 5.49
CA VAL A 444 26.05 -12.68 5.84
C VAL A 444 26.24 -12.99 7.32
N ASP A 445 27.44 -12.73 7.87
CA ASP A 445 27.69 -12.92 9.30
C ASP A 445 26.82 -12.00 10.18
N MET A 446 26.55 -10.75 9.74
CA MET A 446 25.58 -9.85 10.41
C MET A 446 24.16 -10.44 10.43
N LEU A 447 23.65 -10.98 9.31
CA LEU A 447 22.33 -11.59 9.27
C LEU A 447 22.26 -12.82 10.18
N VAL A 448 23.27 -13.70 10.14
CA VAL A 448 23.30 -14.94 10.94
C VAL A 448 23.39 -14.64 12.44
N GLN A 449 24.05 -13.55 12.85
CA GLN A 449 24.19 -13.13 14.26
C GLN A 449 22.96 -12.37 14.81
N HIS A 450 22.25 -11.58 14.00
CA HIS A 450 21.23 -10.65 14.49
C HIS A 450 19.80 -10.92 14.02
N ILE A 451 19.61 -11.77 13.02
CA ILE A 451 18.30 -12.18 12.54
C ILE A 451 18.09 -13.65 12.92
N PRO A 452 16.96 -14.01 13.57
CA PRO A 452 16.66 -15.38 13.97
C PRO A 452 16.54 -16.32 12.76
N SER A 453 16.67 -17.63 12.99
CA SER A 453 16.24 -18.61 11.99
C SER A 453 14.71 -18.62 11.86
N PRO A 454 14.15 -19.12 10.74
CA PRO A 454 12.71 -19.38 10.61
C PRO A 454 12.13 -20.20 11.77
N VAL A 455 12.90 -21.12 12.37
CA VAL A 455 12.46 -21.91 13.54
C VAL A 455 12.17 -21.01 14.76
N GLU A 456 13.07 -20.07 15.05
CA GLU A 456 12.90 -19.10 16.13
C GLU A 456 11.84 -18.04 15.78
N GLY A 457 11.82 -17.58 14.52
CA GLY A 457 10.94 -16.52 14.04
C GLY A 457 9.48 -16.94 13.86
N SER A 458 9.21 -18.20 13.48
CA SER A 458 7.85 -18.72 13.31
C SER A 458 7.04 -18.72 14.62
N ARG A 459 7.68 -18.91 15.79
CA ARG A 459 7.00 -18.78 17.09
C ARG A 459 6.44 -17.37 17.32
N ARG A 460 7.28 -16.33 17.15
CA ARG A 460 6.85 -14.92 17.25
C ARG A 460 5.77 -14.59 16.21
N MET A 461 5.90 -15.12 15.00
CA MET A 461 4.94 -14.91 13.91
C MET A 461 3.56 -15.49 14.28
N LEU A 462 3.53 -16.68 14.88
CA LEU A 462 2.31 -17.31 15.39
C LEU A 462 1.71 -16.53 16.57
N GLU A 463 2.51 -16.18 17.59
CA GLU A 463 2.07 -15.41 18.77
C GLU A 463 1.44 -14.05 18.44
N ARG A 464 1.81 -13.44 17.29
CA ARG A 464 1.33 -12.11 16.88
C ARG A 464 0.22 -12.13 15.85
N TYR A 465 0.31 -12.98 14.83
CA TYR A 465 -0.53 -12.88 13.64
C TYR A 465 -1.54 -14.01 13.46
N TYR A 466 -1.39 -15.15 14.14
CA TYR A 466 -2.41 -16.20 14.09
C TYR A 466 -3.69 -15.72 14.80
N THR A 467 -4.88 -16.08 14.28
CA THR A 467 -6.15 -15.80 14.97
C THR A 467 -6.58 -16.94 15.89
N GLY A 468 -6.12 -18.17 15.63
CA GLY A 468 -6.48 -19.35 16.38
C GLY A 468 -5.74 -19.52 17.72
N PRO A 469 -6.20 -20.46 18.56
CA PRO A 469 -5.58 -20.78 19.83
C PRO A 469 -4.20 -21.44 19.64
N THR A 470 -3.27 -21.20 20.58
CA THR A 470 -1.84 -21.55 20.45
C THR A 470 -1.44 -22.86 21.12
N ASP A 471 -2.40 -23.60 21.68
CA ASP A 471 -2.23 -24.90 22.35
C ASP A 471 -2.61 -26.11 21.48
N THR A 472 -3.03 -25.87 20.23
CA THR A 472 -3.37 -26.91 19.23
C THR A 472 -2.13 -27.62 18.68
N LYS A 473 -2.32 -28.81 18.09
CA LYS A 473 -1.25 -29.52 17.38
C LYS A 473 -0.72 -28.71 16.20
N VAL A 474 -1.62 -28.12 15.41
CA VAL A 474 -1.25 -27.29 14.27
C VAL A 474 -0.41 -26.07 14.71
N ALA A 475 -0.75 -25.44 15.83
CA ALA A 475 0.06 -24.37 16.41
C ALA A 475 1.44 -24.86 16.90
N ALA A 476 1.52 -26.06 17.49
CA ALA A 476 2.78 -26.66 17.90
C ALA A 476 3.70 -26.97 16.70
N SER A 477 3.19 -27.58 15.62
CA SER A 477 3.97 -27.83 14.39
C SER A 477 4.43 -26.54 13.72
N MET A 478 3.59 -25.50 13.67
CA MET A 478 4.00 -24.17 13.18
C MET A 478 5.06 -23.51 14.06
N SER A 479 4.97 -23.60 15.40
CA SER A 479 6.03 -23.08 16.29
C SER A 479 7.31 -23.92 16.27
N ALA A 480 7.25 -25.18 15.80
CA ALA A 480 8.42 -26.02 15.58
C ALA A 480 9.04 -25.84 14.19
N CYS A 481 8.31 -25.21 13.25
CA CYS A 481 8.67 -25.14 11.83
C CYS A 481 8.84 -26.54 11.21
N ASP A 482 7.97 -27.47 11.60
CA ASP A 482 8.01 -28.88 11.22
C ASP A 482 7.72 -29.07 9.72
N GLN A 483 8.47 -29.95 9.05
CA GLN A 483 8.40 -30.20 7.60
C GLN A 483 7.51 -31.39 7.24
N ASP A 484 7.32 -32.33 8.18
CA ASP A 484 6.46 -33.50 8.05
C ASP A 484 5.05 -33.28 8.65
N GLY A 485 4.84 -32.13 9.33
CA GLY A 485 3.57 -31.72 9.92
C GLY A 485 2.49 -31.29 8.90
N PRO A 486 1.30 -30.86 9.39
CA PRO A 486 0.21 -30.39 8.53
C PRO A 486 0.64 -29.16 7.71
N LEU A 487 0.31 -29.12 6.42
CA LEU A 487 0.68 -28.02 5.53
C LEU A 487 -0.03 -26.72 5.94
N VAL A 488 0.71 -25.69 6.35
CA VAL A 488 0.17 -24.34 6.55
C VAL A 488 1.03 -23.34 5.79
N VAL A 489 0.42 -22.54 4.90
CA VAL A 489 1.10 -21.48 4.14
C VAL A 489 0.37 -20.15 4.34
N HIS A 490 1.09 -19.10 4.72
CA HIS A 490 0.57 -17.73 4.72
C HIS A 490 0.97 -17.04 3.41
N VAL A 491 -0.01 -16.75 2.56
CA VAL A 491 0.16 -15.98 1.32
C VAL A 491 -0.10 -14.50 1.62
N THR A 492 0.83 -13.63 1.22
CA THR A 492 0.71 -12.17 1.41
C THR A 492 0.76 -11.37 0.11
N LYS A 493 1.11 -12.03 -1.01
CA LYS A 493 1.31 -11.35 -2.30
C LYS A 493 0.94 -12.26 -3.46
N LEU A 494 0.32 -11.68 -4.48
CA LEU A 494 0.06 -12.32 -5.76
C LEU A 494 0.94 -11.65 -6.84
N PHE A 495 1.64 -12.44 -7.64
CA PHE A 495 2.50 -11.96 -8.73
C PHE A 495 1.91 -12.32 -10.09
N ASN A 496 1.86 -11.35 -11.00
CA ASN A 496 1.46 -11.56 -12.39
C ASN A 496 2.30 -12.66 -13.06
N THR A 497 1.67 -13.47 -13.89
CA THR A 497 2.39 -14.22 -14.94
C THR A 497 3.01 -13.25 -15.97
N VAL A 498 3.97 -13.72 -16.78
CA VAL A 498 4.73 -12.89 -17.74
C VAL A 498 3.83 -12.24 -18.80
N ASP A 499 2.73 -12.90 -19.11
CA ASP A 499 1.65 -12.55 -20.03
C ASP A 499 0.43 -11.90 -19.34
N ALA A 500 0.48 -11.70 -18.01
CA ALA A 500 -0.56 -11.12 -17.17
C ALA A 500 -1.96 -11.80 -17.23
N SER A 501 -2.02 -13.07 -17.65
CA SER A 501 -3.26 -13.85 -17.75
C SER A 501 -3.80 -14.31 -16.40
N GLY A 502 -2.92 -14.68 -15.46
CA GLY A 502 -3.25 -15.14 -14.11
C GLY A 502 -2.18 -14.75 -13.09
N PHE A 503 -2.31 -15.28 -11.86
CA PHE A 503 -1.41 -14.96 -10.76
C PHE A 503 -0.76 -16.20 -10.15
N ASN A 504 0.48 -16.02 -9.71
CA ASN A 504 1.19 -16.97 -8.87
C ASN A 504 1.19 -16.46 -7.42
N SER A 505 0.81 -17.31 -6.48
CA SER A 505 0.62 -16.94 -5.08
C SER A 505 1.92 -17.09 -4.30
N PHE A 506 2.40 -16.01 -3.68
CA PHE A 506 3.66 -15.97 -2.94
C PHE A 506 3.43 -15.89 -1.43
N GLY A 507 4.09 -16.79 -0.70
CA GLY A 507 3.89 -16.92 0.73
C GLY A 507 5.00 -17.70 1.44
N ARG A 508 4.88 -17.77 2.77
CA ARG A 508 5.78 -18.54 3.65
C ARG A 508 5.09 -19.82 4.11
N ILE A 509 5.80 -20.94 4.02
CA ILE A 509 5.35 -22.21 4.59
C ILE A 509 5.71 -22.21 6.08
N MET A 510 4.69 -22.31 6.94
CA MET A 510 4.81 -22.27 8.39
C MET A 510 4.94 -23.67 9.00
N SER A 511 4.33 -24.67 8.35
CA SER A 511 4.36 -26.09 8.74
C SER A 511 4.13 -26.94 7.49
N GLY A 512 4.65 -28.17 7.50
CA GLY A 512 4.56 -29.15 6.41
C GLY A 512 5.43 -28.84 5.20
N THR A 513 5.13 -29.51 4.09
CA THR A 513 5.80 -29.35 2.79
C THR A 513 4.75 -29.17 1.70
N ALA A 514 4.82 -28.05 0.96
CA ALA A 514 3.93 -27.81 -0.18
C ALA A 514 4.41 -28.62 -1.39
N ARG A 515 3.50 -29.32 -2.09
CA ARG A 515 3.84 -30.16 -3.26
C ARG A 515 2.90 -29.94 -4.46
N PRO A 516 3.37 -30.09 -5.70
CA PRO A 516 2.52 -30.12 -6.89
C PRO A 516 1.46 -31.25 -6.80
N GLY A 517 0.26 -30.98 -7.30
CA GLY A 517 -0.89 -31.90 -7.26
C GLY A 517 -1.61 -32.00 -5.90
N GLN A 518 -1.13 -31.31 -4.86
CA GLN A 518 -1.75 -31.34 -3.53
C GLN A 518 -3.01 -30.48 -3.47
N GLN A 519 -4.10 -31.05 -2.96
CA GLN A 519 -5.34 -30.32 -2.69
C GLN A 519 -5.29 -29.61 -1.33
N VAL A 520 -5.73 -28.35 -1.31
CA VAL A 520 -5.71 -27.45 -0.15
C VAL A 520 -7.03 -26.70 -0.04
N ARG A 521 -7.40 -26.29 1.18
CA ARG A 521 -8.40 -25.25 1.41
C ARG A 521 -7.67 -23.90 1.35
N VAL A 522 -8.20 -22.97 0.56
CA VAL A 522 -7.83 -21.56 0.54
C VAL A 522 -8.80 -20.82 1.44
N LEU A 523 -8.30 -20.21 2.50
CA LEU A 523 -9.06 -19.38 3.43
C LEU A 523 -8.72 -17.91 3.14
N GLY A 524 -9.74 -17.07 2.88
CA GLY A 524 -9.55 -15.64 2.62
C GLY A 524 -9.40 -14.80 3.90
N GLU A 525 -9.79 -13.52 3.82
CA GLU A 525 -9.66 -12.56 4.92
C GLU A 525 -10.93 -12.42 5.78
N GLY A 526 -12.08 -12.85 5.25
CA GLY A 526 -13.37 -12.91 5.96
C GLY A 526 -13.62 -14.23 6.69
N TYR A 527 -12.88 -15.30 6.34
CA TYR A 527 -13.10 -16.65 6.89
C TYR A 527 -13.04 -16.68 8.43
N THR A 528 -14.03 -17.33 9.04
CA THR A 528 -14.01 -17.71 10.47
C THR A 528 -14.54 -19.13 10.66
N PRO A 529 -14.28 -19.82 11.78
CA PRO A 529 -14.89 -21.13 12.06
C PRO A 529 -16.43 -21.11 12.14
N GLU A 530 -17.05 -19.93 12.32
CA GLU A 530 -18.51 -19.75 12.29
C GLU A 530 -19.05 -19.43 10.89
N ASP A 531 -18.18 -19.05 9.94
CA ASP A 531 -18.52 -18.60 8.59
C ASP A 531 -17.50 -19.13 7.56
N GLU A 532 -17.89 -20.25 6.91
CA GLU A 532 -17.08 -20.92 5.88
C GLU A 532 -17.30 -20.36 4.46
N GLU A 533 -18.03 -19.25 4.24
CA GLU A 533 -18.29 -18.75 2.88
C GLU A 533 -17.01 -18.31 2.15
N ASP A 534 -16.00 -17.79 2.88
CA ASP A 534 -14.69 -17.39 2.35
C ASP A 534 -13.65 -18.54 2.37
N MET A 535 -14.12 -19.78 2.13
CA MET A 535 -13.29 -20.99 1.94
C MET A 535 -13.51 -21.61 0.56
N VAL A 536 -12.42 -21.82 -0.19
CA VAL A 536 -12.46 -22.48 -1.50
C VAL A 536 -11.43 -23.61 -1.57
N ILE A 537 -11.81 -24.78 -2.08
CA ILE A 537 -10.87 -25.89 -2.33
C ILE A 537 -10.16 -25.65 -3.66
N ALA A 538 -8.83 -25.69 -3.63
CA ALA A 538 -7.96 -25.56 -4.80
C ALA A 538 -6.90 -26.68 -4.84
N THR A 539 -6.21 -26.80 -5.97
CA THR A 539 -5.09 -27.75 -6.16
C THR A 539 -3.84 -26.98 -6.57
N ILE A 540 -2.75 -27.17 -5.84
CA ILE A 540 -1.45 -26.58 -6.20
C ILE A 540 -0.99 -27.21 -7.52
N SER A 541 -0.87 -26.42 -8.60
CA SER A 541 -0.47 -26.95 -9.91
C SER A 541 1.05 -27.16 -10.00
N GLU A 542 1.81 -26.16 -9.60
CA GLU A 542 3.28 -26.15 -9.56
C GLU A 542 3.78 -25.42 -8.31
N THR A 543 5.01 -25.76 -7.88
CA THR A 543 5.71 -25.13 -6.76
C THR A 543 7.09 -24.65 -7.21
N TRP A 544 7.36 -23.36 -7.10
CA TRP A 544 8.65 -22.76 -7.48
C TRP A 544 9.33 -22.02 -6.33
N ILE A 545 10.67 -22.00 -6.34
CA ILE A 545 11.48 -20.98 -5.66
C ILE A 545 11.43 -19.72 -6.53
N ALA A 546 11.06 -18.59 -5.94
CA ALA A 546 10.96 -17.32 -6.65
C ALA A 546 12.33 -16.64 -6.78
N GLU A 547 12.77 -16.36 -8.01
CA GLU A 547 14.05 -15.70 -8.30
C GLU A 547 13.86 -14.40 -9.14
N THR A 548 12.64 -13.86 -9.16
CA THR A 548 12.19 -12.64 -9.87
C THR A 548 12.41 -12.62 -11.39
N CYS A 549 13.66 -12.61 -11.86
CA CYS A 549 14.00 -12.69 -13.30
C CYS A 549 13.78 -14.10 -13.88
N TYR A 550 13.76 -15.12 -13.03
CA TYR A 550 13.46 -16.51 -13.37
C TYR A 550 12.78 -17.18 -12.16
N ASN A 551 12.35 -18.42 -12.29
CA ASN A 551 11.80 -19.23 -11.19
C ASN A 551 12.38 -20.65 -11.27
N ILE A 552 12.61 -21.30 -10.13
CA ILE A 552 13.15 -22.68 -10.07
C ILE A 552 12.00 -23.62 -9.73
N SER A 553 11.61 -24.49 -10.66
CA SER A 553 10.61 -25.53 -10.38
C SER A 553 11.15 -26.59 -9.44
N THR A 554 10.30 -27.09 -8.54
CA THR A 554 10.66 -28.02 -7.45
C THR A 554 9.54 -29.03 -7.21
N ASP A 555 9.88 -30.25 -6.81
CA ASP A 555 8.92 -31.32 -6.43
C ASP A 555 8.27 -31.09 -5.05
N GLY A 556 8.67 -30.01 -4.37
CA GLY A 556 8.06 -29.49 -3.15
C GLY A 556 9.00 -28.59 -2.37
N VAL A 557 8.44 -27.72 -1.54
CA VAL A 557 9.17 -26.77 -0.69
C VAL A 557 8.78 -27.01 0.77
N PRO A 558 9.75 -27.17 1.71
CA PRO A 558 9.47 -27.45 3.12
C PRO A 558 9.33 -26.17 3.97
N ALA A 559 8.76 -26.33 5.18
CA ALA A 559 8.53 -25.28 6.17
C ALA A 559 9.76 -24.39 6.45
N GLY A 560 9.49 -23.12 6.74
CA GLY A 560 10.48 -22.06 7.00
C GLY A 560 10.90 -21.28 5.75
N ASN A 561 10.63 -21.80 4.56
CA ASN A 561 10.94 -21.19 3.28
C ASN A 561 9.78 -20.37 2.71
N TRP A 562 10.09 -19.55 1.70
CA TRP A 562 9.08 -18.98 0.81
C TRP A 562 8.83 -19.89 -0.39
N VAL A 563 7.62 -19.86 -0.89
CA VAL A 563 7.18 -20.62 -2.06
C VAL A 563 6.32 -19.74 -2.96
N LEU A 564 6.46 -19.96 -4.26
CA LEU A 564 5.56 -19.45 -5.28
C LEU A 564 4.67 -20.61 -5.78
N LEU A 565 3.36 -20.43 -5.72
CA LEU A 565 2.36 -21.48 -5.98
C LEU A 565 1.49 -21.14 -7.20
N GLY A 566 1.34 -22.10 -8.12
CA GLY A 566 0.39 -22.01 -9.23
C GLY A 566 -0.99 -22.59 -8.87
N GLY A 567 -2.05 -22.08 -9.50
CA GLY A 567 -3.39 -22.69 -9.51
C GLY A 567 -4.26 -22.46 -8.27
N VAL A 568 -3.81 -21.67 -7.30
CA VAL A 568 -4.52 -21.37 -6.05
C VAL A 568 -4.99 -19.91 -5.93
N ASP A 569 -4.81 -19.11 -6.99
CA ASP A 569 -5.00 -17.66 -6.99
C ASP A 569 -6.47 -17.21 -7.15
N ASN A 570 -7.36 -18.05 -7.68
CA ASN A 570 -8.73 -17.67 -8.07
C ASN A 570 -9.53 -17.00 -6.95
N SER A 571 -9.60 -17.59 -5.75
CA SER A 571 -10.33 -17.04 -4.59
C SER A 571 -9.54 -15.97 -3.82
N MET A 572 -8.21 -15.93 -3.95
CA MET A 572 -7.38 -14.98 -3.21
C MET A 572 -7.59 -13.56 -3.73
N VAL A 573 -7.94 -12.62 -2.83
CA VAL A 573 -8.03 -11.19 -3.16
C VAL A 573 -6.76 -10.44 -2.73
N LYS A 574 -6.28 -10.63 -1.50
CA LYS A 574 -5.09 -9.94 -0.96
C LYS A 574 -4.17 -10.89 -0.20
N THR A 575 -4.49 -11.21 1.05
CA THR A 575 -3.86 -12.32 1.78
C THR A 575 -4.74 -13.55 1.78
N ALA A 576 -4.12 -14.69 2.10
CA ALA A 576 -4.83 -15.95 2.31
C ALA A 576 -4.03 -16.87 3.25
N THR A 577 -4.72 -17.86 3.80
CA THR A 577 -4.10 -18.97 4.54
C THR A 577 -4.45 -20.28 3.84
N LEU A 578 -3.44 -21.08 3.49
CA LEU A 578 -3.62 -22.42 2.92
C LEU A 578 -3.49 -23.47 4.01
N VAL A 579 -4.42 -24.42 4.05
CA VAL A 579 -4.43 -25.59 4.95
C VAL A 579 -4.80 -26.88 4.17
N PRO A 580 -4.47 -28.10 4.64
CA PRO A 580 -4.93 -29.33 3.98
C PRO A 580 -6.47 -29.47 4.03
N LEU A 581 -7.01 -30.39 3.20
CA LEU A 581 -8.44 -30.71 3.21
C LEU A 581 -8.98 -31.18 4.57
N LYS A 582 -8.11 -31.79 5.39
CA LYS A 582 -8.35 -32.17 6.78
C LYS A 582 -7.12 -31.87 7.62
N LEU A 583 -7.32 -31.30 8.81
CA LEU A 583 -6.33 -31.23 9.87
C LEU A 583 -6.37 -32.52 10.72
N GLU A 584 -5.36 -32.75 11.55
CA GLU A 584 -5.40 -33.86 12.50
C GLU A 584 -6.43 -33.61 13.61
N ASP A 585 -6.91 -34.70 14.23
CA ASP A 585 -7.92 -34.72 15.30
C ASP A 585 -9.22 -33.93 15.00
N ASP A 586 -9.48 -33.64 13.72
CA ASP A 586 -10.53 -32.72 13.22
C ASP A 586 -10.45 -31.30 13.87
N GLU A 587 -9.24 -30.79 14.12
CA GLU A 587 -9.00 -29.39 14.53
C GLU A 587 -9.59 -28.38 13.52
N GLU A 588 -10.23 -27.32 14.02
CA GLU A 588 -10.72 -26.20 13.21
C GLU A 588 -9.55 -25.39 12.59
N PRO A 589 -9.62 -25.00 11.31
CA PRO A 589 -8.62 -24.13 10.71
C PRO A 589 -8.84 -22.66 11.11
N TYR A 590 -7.74 -21.91 11.21
CA TYR A 590 -7.75 -20.47 11.52
C TYR A 590 -6.79 -19.73 10.59
N ILE A 591 -7.13 -18.48 10.26
CA ILE A 591 -6.34 -17.62 9.38
C ILE A 591 -5.21 -16.89 10.12
N PHE A 592 -4.24 -16.38 9.34
CA PHE A 592 -3.44 -15.25 9.79
C PHE A 592 -4.22 -13.94 9.59
N ARG A 593 -4.09 -13.02 10.55
CA ARG A 593 -4.71 -11.68 10.48
C ARG A 593 -4.29 -10.96 9.18
N PRO A 594 -5.15 -10.13 8.56
CA PRO A 594 -4.77 -9.31 7.40
C PRO A 594 -3.52 -8.45 7.62
N ILE A 595 -2.92 -7.95 6.53
CA ILE A 595 -1.76 -7.06 6.62
C ILE A 595 -2.18 -5.70 7.16
N ARG A 596 -1.49 -5.25 8.20
CA ARG A 596 -1.60 -3.88 8.69
C ARG A 596 -0.64 -2.98 7.90
N HIS A 597 -1.18 -2.09 7.07
CA HIS A 597 -0.37 -1.17 6.27
C HIS A 597 0.13 0.04 7.07
N MET A 598 1.11 0.76 6.51
CA MET A 598 1.75 1.94 7.14
C MET A 598 1.05 3.27 6.81
N THR A 599 0.02 3.24 5.95
CA THR A 599 -0.72 4.39 5.41
C THR A 599 -2.15 3.96 5.06
N GLU A 600 -3.05 4.92 4.86
CA GLU A 600 -4.38 4.67 4.29
C GLU A 600 -4.41 5.04 2.79
N SER A 601 -5.37 4.47 2.03
CA SER A 601 -5.66 4.86 0.64
C SER A 601 -6.71 5.97 0.61
N VAL A 602 -6.23 7.22 0.58
CA VAL A 602 -7.05 8.46 0.64
C VAL A 602 -7.24 9.15 -0.71
N PHE A 603 -6.46 8.78 -1.73
CA PHE A 603 -6.54 9.33 -3.09
C PHE A 603 -7.63 8.59 -3.88
N LYS A 604 -8.67 9.29 -4.32
CA LYS A 604 -9.89 8.71 -4.91
C LYS A 604 -10.06 9.10 -6.38
N VAL A 605 -10.32 8.13 -7.24
CA VAL A 605 -10.53 8.31 -8.69
C VAL A 605 -11.67 7.41 -9.14
N ALA A 606 -12.63 7.91 -9.93
CA ALA A 606 -13.54 7.03 -10.66
C ALA A 606 -13.03 6.71 -12.06
N VAL A 607 -13.31 5.48 -12.50
CA VAL A 607 -12.95 4.93 -13.80
C VAL A 607 -14.17 4.37 -14.51
N GLU A 608 -14.26 4.60 -15.81
CA GLU A 608 -15.33 4.08 -16.68
C GLU A 608 -14.74 3.62 -18.01
N PRO A 609 -15.30 2.59 -18.67
CA PRO A 609 -14.86 2.24 -20.02
C PRO A 609 -15.25 3.36 -21.00
N VAL A 610 -14.47 3.55 -22.07
CA VAL A 610 -14.92 4.43 -23.17
C VAL A 610 -16.20 3.88 -23.80
N ASN A 611 -16.25 2.55 -24.00
CA ASN A 611 -17.37 1.80 -24.55
C ASN A 611 -18.10 1.01 -23.44
N PRO A 612 -19.38 1.31 -23.11
CA PRO A 612 -20.10 0.62 -22.04
C PRO A 612 -20.20 -0.91 -22.20
N SER A 613 -20.23 -1.41 -23.44
CA SER A 613 -20.24 -2.85 -23.76
C SER A 613 -18.99 -3.61 -23.27
N GLU A 614 -17.88 -2.90 -23.00
CA GLU A 614 -16.65 -3.51 -22.49
C GLU A 614 -16.56 -3.57 -20.97
N LEU A 615 -17.59 -3.09 -20.25
CA LEU A 615 -17.62 -3.07 -18.78
C LEU A 615 -17.20 -4.41 -18.11
N PRO A 616 -17.61 -5.61 -18.58
CA PRO A 616 -17.15 -6.88 -17.98
C PRO A 616 -15.62 -7.07 -18.03
N LYS A 617 -14.96 -6.62 -19.11
CA LYS A 617 -13.49 -6.65 -19.23
C LYS A 617 -12.84 -5.67 -18.24
N MET A 618 -13.46 -4.51 -18.00
CA MET A 618 -12.96 -3.55 -17.02
C MET A 618 -13.09 -4.10 -15.58
N LEU A 619 -14.20 -4.76 -15.26
CA LEU A 619 -14.43 -5.38 -13.95
C LEU A 619 -13.44 -6.52 -13.67
N ASP A 620 -13.13 -7.36 -14.67
CA ASP A 620 -12.05 -8.34 -14.56
C ASP A 620 -10.69 -7.65 -14.34
N GLY A 621 -10.37 -6.62 -15.13
CA GLY A 621 -9.15 -5.82 -14.94
C GLY A 621 -9.02 -5.21 -13.54
N LEU A 622 -10.12 -4.69 -12.98
CA LEU A 622 -10.16 -4.13 -11.62
C LEU A 622 -9.96 -5.21 -10.54
N ARG A 623 -10.53 -6.41 -10.72
CA ARG A 623 -10.25 -7.57 -9.84
C ARG A 623 -8.77 -7.97 -9.89
N LYS A 624 -8.17 -7.99 -11.08
CA LYS A 624 -6.73 -8.29 -11.27
C LYS A 624 -5.82 -7.21 -10.66
N VAL A 625 -6.19 -5.94 -10.77
CA VAL A 625 -5.54 -4.84 -10.03
C VAL A 625 -5.61 -5.06 -8.51
N ASN A 626 -6.78 -5.44 -7.98
CA ASN A 626 -6.99 -5.68 -6.55
C ASN A 626 -6.10 -6.83 -6.02
N LYS A 627 -5.85 -7.85 -6.85
CA LYS A 627 -4.87 -8.92 -6.58
C LYS A 627 -3.42 -8.43 -6.63
N SER A 628 -3.08 -7.52 -7.53
CA SER A 628 -1.70 -7.06 -7.71
C SER A 628 -1.23 -6.01 -6.69
N TYR A 629 -2.10 -5.19 -6.11
CA TYR A 629 -1.72 -3.99 -5.36
C TYR A 629 -2.31 -3.99 -3.93
N PRO A 630 -1.53 -4.30 -2.87
CA PRO A 630 -2.09 -4.57 -1.54
C PRO A 630 -2.99 -3.49 -0.93
N LEU A 631 -2.67 -2.19 -1.09
CA LEU A 631 -3.49 -1.09 -0.52
C LEU A 631 -4.58 -0.55 -1.46
N ILE A 632 -4.71 -1.06 -2.69
CA ILE A 632 -5.80 -0.62 -3.56
C ILE A 632 -7.16 -1.02 -2.95
N ALA A 633 -8.18 -0.20 -3.13
CA ALA A 633 -9.55 -0.63 -2.89
C ALA A 633 -10.45 -0.18 -4.03
N THR A 634 -11.12 -1.14 -4.66
CA THR A 634 -12.11 -0.91 -5.71
C THR A 634 -13.51 -0.99 -5.10
N LYS A 635 -14.36 0.01 -5.36
CA LYS A 635 -15.75 0.08 -4.90
C LYS A 635 -16.67 0.46 -6.06
N VAL A 636 -17.96 0.22 -5.90
CA VAL A 636 -19.01 0.77 -6.77
C VAL A 636 -19.86 1.69 -5.88
N GLU A 637 -20.14 2.91 -6.32
CA GLU A 637 -21.07 3.82 -5.63
C GLU A 637 -22.50 3.66 -6.18
N GLU A 638 -23.52 4.15 -5.47
CA GLU A 638 -24.93 3.97 -5.87
C GLU A 638 -25.26 4.60 -7.24
N SER A 639 -24.45 5.54 -7.71
CA SER A 639 -24.49 6.13 -9.06
C SER A 639 -23.99 5.20 -10.17
N GLY A 640 -23.39 4.06 -9.84
CA GLY A 640 -22.72 3.16 -10.78
C GLY A 640 -21.24 3.49 -11.05
N GLU A 641 -20.72 4.61 -10.54
CA GLU A 641 -19.30 4.96 -10.68
C GLU A 641 -18.39 3.89 -10.03
N HIS A 642 -17.42 3.37 -10.80
CA HIS A 642 -16.39 2.49 -10.26
C HIS A 642 -15.25 3.28 -9.65
N ILE A 643 -15.20 3.31 -8.33
CA ILE A 643 -14.20 4.04 -7.54
C ILE A 643 -12.96 3.18 -7.30
N VAL A 644 -11.80 3.79 -7.50
CA VAL A 644 -10.47 3.27 -7.18
C VAL A 644 -9.85 4.18 -6.11
N LEU A 645 -9.46 3.58 -4.98
CA LEU A 645 -8.79 4.24 -3.86
C LEU A 645 -7.32 3.79 -3.77
N GLY A 646 -6.39 4.75 -3.72
CA GLY A 646 -4.94 4.51 -3.63
C GLY A 646 -4.22 5.49 -2.70
N THR A 647 -2.89 5.32 -2.61
CA THR A 647 -2.02 6.07 -1.68
C THR A 647 -1.53 7.43 -2.20
N GLY A 648 -1.64 7.71 -3.50
CA GLY A 648 -1.21 8.97 -4.12
C GLY A 648 -0.93 8.87 -5.63
N GLU A 649 -0.56 9.99 -6.26
CA GLU A 649 -0.45 10.14 -7.72
C GLU A 649 0.33 9.01 -8.42
N LEU A 650 1.60 8.77 -8.04
CA LEU A 650 2.44 7.74 -8.67
C LEU A 650 1.86 6.32 -8.54
N TYR A 651 1.08 6.05 -7.49
CA TYR A 651 0.41 4.76 -7.28
C TYR A 651 -0.76 4.60 -8.24
N MET A 652 -1.60 5.64 -8.37
CA MET A 652 -2.69 5.66 -9.35
C MET A 652 -2.20 5.62 -10.79
N ASP A 653 -1.14 6.35 -11.13
CA ASP A 653 -0.55 6.32 -12.47
C ASP A 653 -0.04 4.91 -12.84
N CYS A 654 0.65 4.22 -11.92
CA CYS A 654 1.05 2.82 -12.11
C CYS A 654 -0.12 1.84 -12.16
N VAL A 655 -1.14 2.02 -11.32
CA VAL A 655 -2.35 1.16 -11.29
C VAL A 655 -3.21 1.33 -12.56
N LEU A 656 -3.44 2.57 -12.99
CA LEU A 656 -4.21 2.89 -14.20
C LEU A 656 -3.45 2.49 -15.47
N HIS A 657 -2.11 2.55 -15.46
CA HIS A 657 -1.28 1.94 -16.49
C HIS A 657 -1.52 0.43 -16.57
N ASP A 658 -1.37 -0.30 -15.46
CA ASP A 658 -1.51 -1.76 -15.44
C ASP A 658 -2.94 -2.18 -15.81
N LEU A 659 -3.97 -1.46 -15.35
CA LEU A 659 -5.35 -1.67 -15.76
C LEU A 659 -5.49 -1.57 -17.30
N ARG A 660 -5.13 -0.41 -17.88
CA ARG A 660 -5.27 -0.13 -19.32
C ARG A 660 -4.37 -0.97 -20.22
N ARG A 661 -3.18 -1.39 -19.76
CA ARG A 661 -2.13 -1.99 -20.62
C ARG A 661 -1.82 -3.46 -20.34
N LEU A 662 -1.99 -3.95 -19.11
CA LEU A 662 -1.72 -5.36 -18.77
C LEU A 662 -2.99 -6.20 -18.74
N TYR A 663 -4.08 -5.70 -18.14
CA TYR A 663 -5.21 -6.54 -17.79
C TYR A 663 -6.43 -6.41 -18.71
N SER A 664 -6.86 -5.18 -19.05
CA SER A 664 -8.12 -4.98 -19.80
C SER A 664 -7.94 -4.53 -21.26
N GLU A 665 -6.76 -4.04 -21.64
CA GLU A 665 -6.38 -3.64 -23.02
C GLU A 665 -7.37 -2.72 -23.75
N MET A 666 -8.01 -1.83 -22.98
CA MET A 666 -9.05 -0.91 -23.45
C MET A 666 -8.73 0.55 -23.12
N GLU A 667 -9.48 1.46 -23.73
CA GLU A 667 -9.49 2.86 -23.32
C GLU A 667 -10.47 3.07 -22.15
N ILE A 668 -9.97 3.74 -21.11
CA ILE A 668 -10.68 3.96 -19.84
C ILE A 668 -10.72 5.46 -19.58
N LYS A 669 -11.94 6.01 -19.49
CA LYS A 669 -12.21 7.36 -18.99
C LYS A 669 -11.84 7.40 -17.51
N VAL A 670 -11.13 8.44 -17.11
CA VAL A 670 -10.64 8.62 -15.74
C VAL A 670 -11.05 10.02 -15.32
N SER A 671 -11.84 10.10 -14.25
CA SER A 671 -12.28 11.37 -13.67
C SER A 671 -11.13 12.11 -12.97
N ASP A 672 -11.29 13.41 -12.78
CA ASP A 672 -10.37 14.19 -11.95
C ASP A 672 -10.22 13.56 -10.54
N PRO A 673 -9.00 13.53 -9.98
CA PRO A 673 -8.77 12.98 -8.66
C PRO A 673 -9.49 13.80 -7.60
N VAL A 674 -10.04 13.11 -6.60
CA VAL A 674 -10.63 13.68 -5.40
C VAL A 674 -10.08 12.96 -4.17
N THR A 675 -10.55 13.31 -2.99
CA THR A 675 -10.15 12.67 -1.73
C THR A 675 -11.27 11.80 -1.18
N ARG A 676 -10.89 10.78 -0.42
CA ARG A 676 -11.76 10.23 0.62
C ARG A 676 -11.89 11.27 1.73
N PHE A 677 -13.09 11.49 2.25
CA PHE A 677 -13.32 12.31 3.45
C PHE A 677 -13.62 11.41 4.67
N CYS A 678 -13.72 12.02 5.85
CA CYS A 678 -14.41 11.42 6.99
C CYS A 678 -15.42 12.44 7.57
N GLU A 679 -16.35 11.97 8.39
CA GLU A 679 -17.36 12.81 9.06
C GLU A 679 -17.07 12.84 10.58
N THR A 680 -17.14 13.99 11.24
CA THR A 680 -16.91 14.12 12.69
C THR A 680 -17.91 15.05 13.35
N VAL A 681 -18.02 14.98 14.68
CA VAL A 681 -18.70 16.00 15.51
C VAL A 681 -17.67 16.95 16.13
N VAL A 682 -18.12 18.13 16.57
CA VAL A 682 -17.29 19.10 17.32
C VAL A 682 -17.87 19.41 18.71
N GLU A 683 -19.18 19.24 18.89
CA GLU A 683 -19.90 19.52 20.14
C GLU A 683 -20.73 18.31 20.57
N THR A 684 -21.17 18.27 21.82
CA THR A 684 -22.14 17.25 22.27
C THR A 684 -23.48 17.49 21.59
N SER A 685 -24.17 16.42 21.17
CA SER A 685 -25.50 16.51 20.57
C SER A 685 -26.47 17.27 21.47
N ALA A 686 -26.99 18.40 21.01
CA ALA A 686 -27.74 19.35 21.83
C ALA A 686 -28.99 18.74 22.51
N ILE A 687 -29.54 17.67 21.92
CA ILE A 687 -30.75 16.98 22.36
C ILE A 687 -30.55 15.46 22.26
N MET A 688 -31.14 14.72 23.20
CA MET A 688 -31.16 13.26 23.20
C MET A 688 -32.04 12.73 22.07
N CYS A 689 -31.42 12.32 20.96
CA CYS A 689 -32.12 11.75 19.82
C CYS A 689 -32.59 10.33 20.11
N TYR A 690 -33.84 10.03 19.74
CA TYR A 690 -34.39 8.68 19.80
C TYR A 690 -34.93 8.22 18.45
N SER A 691 -34.80 6.92 18.19
CA SER A 691 -35.44 6.22 17.08
C SER A 691 -36.34 5.11 17.61
N ILE A 692 -37.41 4.81 16.88
CA ILE A 692 -38.38 3.76 17.22
C ILE A 692 -38.34 2.67 16.14
N THR A 693 -38.41 1.39 16.53
CA THR A 693 -38.51 0.28 15.58
C THR A 693 -39.80 0.34 14.75
N PRO A 694 -39.82 -0.18 13.50
CA PRO A 694 -41.03 -0.18 12.67
C PRO A 694 -42.26 -0.80 13.34
N ASN A 695 -42.06 -1.85 14.16
CA ASN A 695 -43.12 -2.46 14.96
C ASN A 695 -43.63 -1.63 16.17
N LYS A 696 -43.06 -0.44 16.41
CA LYS A 696 -43.34 0.51 17.50
C LYS A 696 -43.17 -0.02 18.94
N LYS A 697 -42.44 -1.12 19.13
CA LYS A 697 -42.26 -1.76 20.47
C LYS A 697 -40.89 -1.56 21.11
N ASN A 698 -39.91 -1.01 20.40
CA ASN A 698 -38.61 -0.69 20.97
C ASN A 698 -38.21 0.74 20.61
N LYS A 699 -37.50 1.40 21.51
CA LYS A 699 -36.98 2.76 21.38
C LYS A 699 -35.51 2.77 21.80
N ILE A 700 -34.65 3.33 20.97
CA ILE A 700 -33.20 3.47 21.24
C ILE A 700 -32.91 4.97 21.33
N THR A 701 -32.27 5.41 22.43
CA THR A 701 -31.91 6.82 22.65
C THR A 701 -30.39 6.95 22.74
N MET A 702 -29.81 7.87 21.95
CA MET A 702 -28.36 8.09 21.85
C MET A 702 -28.00 9.57 21.91
N ILE A 703 -26.80 9.83 22.46
CA ILE A 703 -26.08 11.11 22.42
C ILE A 703 -24.79 10.88 21.61
N ALA A 704 -24.39 11.86 20.80
CA ALA A 704 -23.08 11.90 20.17
C ALA A 704 -22.18 12.96 20.86
N GLU A 705 -20.91 12.64 21.06
CA GLU A 705 -19.89 13.49 21.67
C GLU A 705 -18.60 13.40 20.85
N PRO A 706 -17.77 14.45 20.76
CA PRO A 706 -16.40 14.33 20.26
C PRO A 706 -15.57 13.44 21.19
N LEU A 707 -14.60 12.72 20.62
CA LEU A 707 -13.54 12.04 21.37
C LEU A 707 -12.40 13.01 21.69
N ASP A 708 -11.74 12.77 22.84
CA ASP A 708 -10.53 13.50 23.24
C ASP A 708 -9.39 13.28 22.23
N GLU A 709 -8.53 14.29 22.04
CA GLU A 709 -7.44 14.22 21.07
C GLU A 709 -6.51 13.02 21.34
N GLY A 710 -6.14 12.32 20.27
CA GLY A 710 -5.30 11.12 20.32
C GLY A 710 -6.03 9.80 20.59
N ILE A 711 -7.26 9.77 21.14
CA ILE A 711 -7.97 8.50 21.41
C ILE A 711 -8.15 7.66 20.13
N ALA A 712 -8.58 8.30 19.04
CA ALA A 712 -8.77 7.64 17.75
C ALA A 712 -7.45 7.07 17.19
N GLU A 713 -6.36 7.84 17.30
CA GLU A 713 -5.02 7.39 16.89
C GLU A 713 -4.50 6.24 17.78
N ASP A 714 -4.89 6.20 19.06
CA ASP A 714 -4.54 5.11 19.99
C ASP A 714 -5.26 3.79 19.67
N ILE A 715 -6.52 3.88 19.22
CA ILE A 715 -7.31 2.73 18.76
C ILE A 715 -6.77 2.21 17.42
N GLU A 716 -6.62 3.08 16.42
CA GLU A 716 -6.07 2.71 15.09
C GLU A 716 -4.58 2.31 15.17
N SER A 717 -3.83 2.83 16.14
CA SER A 717 -2.46 2.38 16.39
C SER A 717 -2.40 0.98 17.02
N GLY A 718 -3.52 0.44 17.50
CA GLY A 718 -3.63 -0.90 18.09
C GLY A 718 -3.10 -0.97 19.53
N LYS A 719 -2.95 0.16 20.23
CA LYS A 719 -2.55 0.17 21.65
C LYS A 719 -3.67 -0.36 22.56
N VAL A 720 -4.91 -0.18 22.13
CA VAL A 720 -6.13 -0.69 22.77
C VAL A 720 -6.90 -1.55 21.76
N SER A 721 -7.39 -2.71 22.18
CA SER A 721 -8.32 -3.52 21.40
C SER A 721 -9.55 -3.86 22.25
N ILE A 722 -10.73 -3.93 21.62
CA ILE A 722 -11.95 -4.38 22.30
C ILE A 722 -11.89 -5.86 22.72
N LYS A 723 -10.98 -6.65 22.11
CA LYS A 723 -10.71 -8.06 22.48
C LYS A 723 -9.84 -8.20 23.75
N ASP A 724 -9.24 -7.13 24.25
CA ASP A 724 -8.57 -7.16 25.55
C ASP A 724 -9.57 -7.33 26.70
N PRO A 725 -9.18 -7.94 27.83
CA PRO A 725 -10.04 -7.99 29.02
C PRO A 725 -10.46 -6.58 29.45
N ILE A 726 -11.75 -6.37 29.69
CA ILE A 726 -12.36 -5.05 30.02
C ILE A 726 -11.61 -4.29 31.13
N ARG A 727 -10.95 -5.00 32.06
CA ARG A 727 -10.12 -4.38 33.12
C ARG A 727 -8.83 -3.71 32.61
N LYS A 728 -8.25 -4.18 31.52
CA LYS A 728 -7.07 -3.58 30.85
C LYS A 728 -7.51 -2.36 30.02
N VAL A 729 -8.57 -2.52 29.22
CA VAL A 729 -9.18 -1.41 28.44
C VAL A 729 -9.58 -0.27 29.39
N ALA A 730 -10.35 -0.56 30.43
CA ALA A 730 -10.79 0.45 31.39
C ALA A 730 -9.63 1.14 32.11
N ARG A 731 -8.55 0.41 32.42
CA ARG A 731 -7.33 1.00 33.00
C ARG A 731 -6.65 1.95 32.02
N TYR A 732 -6.59 1.62 30.73
CA TYR A 732 -5.93 2.45 29.73
C TYR A 732 -6.57 3.85 29.64
N PHE A 733 -7.91 3.90 29.60
CA PHE A 733 -8.65 5.16 29.62
C PHE A 733 -8.59 5.89 30.98
N GLU A 734 -8.54 5.15 32.10
CA GLU A 734 -8.35 5.69 33.45
C GLU A 734 -6.94 6.26 33.69
N GLU A 735 -5.88 5.71 33.06
CA GLU A 735 -4.48 6.11 33.26
C GLU A 735 -3.96 7.13 32.22
N ASN A 736 -4.52 7.16 31.00
CA ASN A 736 -4.04 8.06 29.92
C ASN A 736 -4.99 9.24 29.62
N TYR A 737 -6.28 9.12 29.94
CA TYR A 737 -7.32 10.09 29.55
C TYR A 737 -8.23 10.54 30.71
N ASP A 738 -7.90 10.19 31.95
CA ASP A 738 -8.68 10.50 33.17
C ASP A 738 -10.18 10.10 33.12
N TRP A 739 -10.56 9.13 32.27
CA TRP A 739 -11.94 8.66 32.14
C TRP A 739 -12.43 7.96 33.41
N ASP A 740 -13.71 8.17 33.78
CA ASP A 740 -14.31 7.49 34.92
C ASP A 740 -14.33 5.96 34.75
N LYS A 741 -14.13 5.28 35.87
CA LYS A 741 -13.99 3.82 35.99
C LYS A 741 -15.27 3.05 35.68
N LEU A 742 -16.46 3.67 35.75
CA LEU A 742 -17.71 3.06 35.28
C LEU A 742 -17.82 3.25 33.75
N ALA A 743 -17.60 4.47 33.26
CA ALA A 743 -17.64 4.81 31.84
C ALA A 743 -16.67 3.97 31.00
N ALA A 744 -15.40 3.90 31.41
CA ALA A 744 -14.36 3.13 30.73
C ALA A 744 -14.58 1.60 30.78
N ARG A 745 -15.51 1.11 31.61
CA ARG A 745 -15.95 -0.31 31.65
C ARG A 745 -17.21 -0.59 30.84
N SER A 746 -17.94 0.43 30.40
CA SER A 746 -19.18 0.29 29.65
C SER A 746 -19.02 0.55 28.14
N ILE A 747 -17.76 0.69 27.67
CA ILE A 747 -17.40 0.58 26.26
C ILE A 747 -17.86 -0.79 25.74
N TRP A 748 -18.66 -0.79 24.67
CA TRP A 748 -19.21 -2.00 24.05
C TRP A 748 -18.44 -2.42 22.79
N ALA A 749 -18.03 -1.45 21.98
CA ALA A 749 -17.39 -1.68 20.69
C ALA A 749 -16.60 -0.44 20.24
N PHE A 750 -15.64 -0.67 19.34
CA PHE A 750 -15.11 0.36 18.45
C PHE A 750 -15.79 0.23 17.07
N GLY A 751 -15.77 1.29 16.26
CA GLY A 751 -16.48 1.31 14.98
C GLY A 751 -15.83 2.24 13.94
N PRO A 752 -15.98 1.97 12.62
CA PRO A 752 -16.83 0.92 12.05
C PRO A 752 -16.32 -0.51 12.23
N GLU A 753 -15.01 -0.70 12.24
CA GLU A 753 -14.34 -1.99 12.43
C GLU A 753 -13.80 -2.14 13.87
N GLU A 754 -13.25 -3.31 14.23
CA GLU A 754 -12.74 -3.59 15.59
C GLU A 754 -11.64 -2.62 16.09
N MET A 755 -10.99 -1.91 15.17
CA MET A 755 -9.97 -0.88 15.44
C MET A 755 -10.36 0.48 14.83
N GLY A 756 -11.66 0.72 14.60
CA GLY A 756 -12.16 1.95 14.02
C GLY A 756 -12.18 3.14 15.01
N PRO A 757 -12.06 4.39 14.53
CA PRO A 757 -11.80 5.59 15.35
C PRO A 757 -13.03 6.15 16.11
N ASN A 758 -14.00 5.31 16.46
CA ASN A 758 -15.23 5.71 17.17
C ASN A 758 -15.52 4.75 18.34
N ILE A 759 -16.19 5.23 19.39
CA ILE A 759 -16.51 4.44 20.58
C ILE A 759 -18.03 4.36 20.78
N LEU A 760 -18.57 3.13 20.93
CA LEU A 760 -19.91 2.90 21.44
C LEU A 760 -19.85 2.61 22.94
N GLN A 761 -20.60 3.38 23.75
CA GLN A 761 -20.60 3.30 25.20
C GLN A 761 -22.03 3.18 25.76
N ASP A 762 -22.23 2.27 26.72
CA ASP A 762 -23.47 2.14 27.49
C ASP A 762 -23.46 3.04 28.73
N ASP A 763 -24.35 4.03 28.76
CA ASP A 763 -24.49 4.98 29.87
C ASP A 763 -25.85 4.81 30.59
N THR A 764 -26.61 3.77 30.24
CA THR A 764 -27.95 3.53 30.80
C THR A 764 -27.85 3.15 32.28
N LEU A 765 -28.69 3.72 33.15
CA LEU A 765 -28.71 3.36 34.57
C LEU A 765 -29.45 2.03 34.78
N PRO A 766 -28.93 1.09 35.62
CA PRO A 766 -29.63 -0.16 35.97
C PRO A 766 -30.98 0.02 36.70
N SER A 767 -31.32 1.25 37.10
CA SER A 767 -32.63 1.64 37.66
C SER A 767 -33.66 2.05 36.60
N GLN A 768 -33.22 2.25 35.35
CA GLN A 768 -34.04 2.68 34.21
C GLN A 768 -34.19 1.56 33.17
N VAL A 769 -33.08 0.86 32.85
CA VAL A 769 -33.03 -0.18 31.81
C VAL A 769 -32.60 -1.52 32.42
N ASP A 770 -33.31 -2.60 32.13
CA ASP A 770 -32.87 -3.95 32.49
C ASP A 770 -31.65 -4.36 31.66
N LYS A 771 -30.48 -4.38 32.31
CA LYS A 771 -29.20 -4.78 31.71
C LYS A 771 -29.22 -6.21 31.14
N LYS A 772 -30.08 -7.12 31.62
CA LYS A 772 -30.23 -8.47 31.03
C LYS A 772 -30.95 -8.40 29.68
N LEU A 773 -32.07 -7.69 29.63
CA LEU A 773 -32.84 -7.47 28.40
C LEU A 773 -31.99 -6.72 27.36
N LEU A 774 -31.27 -5.68 27.80
CA LEU A 774 -30.33 -4.91 26.98
C LEU A 774 -29.19 -5.77 26.42
N GLY A 775 -28.61 -6.65 27.24
CA GLY A 775 -27.55 -7.57 26.81
C GLY A 775 -27.95 -8.44 25.62
N THR A 776 -29.22 -8.88 25.55
CA THR A 776 -29.73 -9.72 24.43
C THR A 776 -29.95 -8.97 23.11
N VAL A 777 -29.72 -7.65 23.06
CA VAL A 777 -29.75 -6.86 21.81
C VAL A 777 -28.43 -6.12 21.54
N ARG A 778 -27.40 -6.31 22.40
CA ARG A 778 -26.09 -5.64 22.30
C ARG A 778 -25.49 -5.80 20.91
N ASP A 779 -25.50 -7.02 20.38
CA ASP A 779 -24.78 -7.33 19.15
C ASP A 779 -25.48 -6.75 17.93
N SER A 780 -26.82 -6.73 17.91
CA SER A 780 -27.63 -6.02 16.90
C SER A 780 -27.50 -4.50 16.98
N ILE A 781 -27.35 -3.91 18.17
CA ILE A 781 -27.04 -2.48 18.32
C ILE A 781 -25.61 -2.21 17.81
N THR A 782 -24.67 -3.09 18.12
CA THR A 782 -23.26 -2.98 17.69
C THR A 782 -23.13 -3.08 16.17
N GLN A 783 -23.80 -4.04 15.53
CA GLN A 783 -23.89 -4.15 14.07
C GLN A 783 -24.50 -2.90 13.42
N GLY A 784 -25.60 -2.36 13.97
CA GLY A 784 -26.19 -1.11 13.50
C GLY A 784 -25.30 0.12 13.68
N PHE A 785 -24.48 0.14 14.74
CA PHE A 785 -23.48 1.17 15.00
C PHE A 785 -22.27 1.07 14.06
N SER A 786 -21.71 -0.12 13.84
CA SER A 786 -20.64 -0.36 12.87
C SER A 786 -21.09 -0.03 11.45
N TRP A 787 -22.32 -0.42 11.07
CA TRP A 787 -22.89 -0.05 9.77
C TRP A 787 -23.06 1.47 9.64
N GLY A 788 -23.66 2.13 10.63
CA GLY A 788 -23.83 3.58 10.64
C GLY A 788 -22.49 4.35 10.59
N THR A 789 -21.50 3.95 11.38
CA THR A 789 -20.17 4.61 11.38
C THR A 789 -19.34 4.31 10.13
N ARG A 790 -19.65 3.26 9.37
CA ARG A 790 -18.97 2.94 8.10
C ARG A 790 -19.40 3.85 6.96
N GLU A 791 -20.67 4.26 6.98
CA GLU A 791 -21.28 5.07 5.93
C GLU A 791 -21.39 6.54 6.34
N GLY A 792 -21.99 6.90 7.48
CA GLY A 792 -22.15 8.31 7.86
C GLY A 792 -23.30 9.05 7.15
N PRO A 793 -23.91 10.08 7.78
CA PRO A 793 -25.09 10.75 7.23
C PRO A 793 -24.84 11.96 6.30
N LEU A 794 -23.65 12.60 6.28
CA LEU A 794 -23.41 13.82 5.50
C LEU A 794 -23.16 13.54 4.02
N CYS A 795 -22.25 12.64 3.69
CA CYS A 795 -21.83 12.35 2.31
C CYS A 795 -21.47 10.87 2.09
N GLU A 796 -21.91 9.99 2.99
CA GLU A 796 -21.67 8.55 2.98
C GLU A 796 -20.15 8.22 2.97
N GLU A 797 -19.38 8.96 3.76
CA GLU A 797 -17.99 8.62 4.13
C GLU A 797 -17.87 8.38 5.65
N PRO A 798 -16.92 7.54 6.11
CA PRO A 798 -16.92 7.04 7.48
C PRO A 798 -16.90 8.12 8.55
N ILE A 799 -17.62 7.86 9.63
CA ILE A 799 -17.56 8.67 10.84
C ILE A 799 -16.18 8.45 11.50
N ARG A 800 -15.62 9.50 12.09
CA ARG A 800 -14.34 9.53 12.81
C ARG A 800 -14.48 10.36 14.10
N ASN A 801 -13.59 10.12 15.06
CA ASN A 801 -13.44 10.88 16.30
C ASN A 801 -14.74 11.05 17.12
N THR A 802 -15.73 10.15 16.97
CA THR A 802 -17.05 10.31 17.58
C THR A 802 -17.34 9.21 18.61
N LYS A 803 -17.89 9.63 19.74
CA LYS A 803 -18.32 8.81 20.88
C LYS A 803 -19.84 8.79 20.94
N PHE A 804 -20.44 7.60 20.89
CA PHE A 804 -21.88 7.42 20.96
C PHE A 804 -22.26 6.83 22.31
N ARG A 805 -23.02 7.59 23.11
CA ARG A 805 -23.53 7.18 24.43
C ARG A 805 -24.97 6.73 24.32
N LEU A 806 -25.22 5.49 24.70
CA LEU A 806 -26.56 4.91 24.81
C LEU A 806 -27.16 5.29 26.18
N THR A 807 -28.17 6.16 26.19
CA THR A 807 -28.66 6.80 27.44
C THR A 807 -29.98 6.21 27.97
N ASP A 808 -30.89 5.80 27.08
CA ASP A 808 -32.16 5.14 27.42
C ASP A 808 -32.55 4.15 26.32
N VAL A 809 -33.02 2.96 26.71
CA VAL A 809 -33.50 1.93 25.78
C VAL A 809 -34.74 1.25 26.34
N SER A 810 -35.87 1.41 25.65
CA SER A 810 -37.09 0.65 25.90
C SER A 810 -37.16 -0.53 24.93
N LEU A 811 -37.41 -1.73 25.46
CA LEU A 811 -37.36 -3.00 24.73
C LEU A 811 -38.61 -3.84 25.04
N ALA A 812 -39.13 -4.52 24.03
CA ALA A 812 -40.25 -5.44 24.18
C ALA A 812 -39.84 -6.73 24.94
N ASP A 813 -40.70 -7.28 25.81
CA ASP A 813 -40.36 -8.50 26.56
C ASP A 813 -39.98 -9.67 25.63
N GLN A 814 -40.82 -9.93 24.62
CA GLN A 814 -40.67 -11.07 23.70
C GLN A 814 -39.59 -10.82 22.65
N ALA A 815 -38.64 -11.76 22.53
CA ALA A 815 -37.51 -11.68 21.60
C ALA A 815 -37.93 -11.56 20.12
N ILE A 816 -39.10 -12.06 19.73
CA ILE A 816 -39.64 -11.96 18.35
C ILE A 816 -39.75 -10.49 17.90
N TYR A 817 -40.09 -9.57 18.82
CA TYR A 817 -40.19 -8.14 18.51
C TYR A 817 -38.84 -7.41 18.54
N ARG A 818 -37.73 -8.14 18.80
CA ARG A 818 -36.35 -7.65 18.97
C ARG A 818 -35.34 -8.28 18.01
N GLY A 819 -35.80 -9.00 16.98
CA GLY A 819 -34.91 -9.58 15.96
C GLY A 819 -34.06 -8.53 15.23
N GLY A 820 -32.88 -8.94 14.75
CA GLY A 820 -31.86 -8.04 14.19
C GLY A 820 -32.39 -7.07 13.13
N GLY A 821 -33.20 -7.54 12.17
CA GLY A 821 -33.81 -6.69 11.14
C GLY A 821 -34.77 -5.59 11.64
N GLN A 822 -35.15 -5.58 12.92
CA GLN A 822 -35.82 -4.43 13.55
C GLN A 822 -34.80 -3.52 14.27
N ILE A 823 -33.87 -4.10 15.03
CA ILE A 823 -32.93 -3.36 15.89
C ILE A 823 -31.82 -2.68 15.07
N ILE A 824 -31.21 -3.37 14.12
CA ILE A 824 -30.04 -2.91 13.35
C ILE A 824 -30.33 -1.60 12.58
N PRO A 825 -31.41 -1.47 11.78
CA PRO A 825 -31.71 -0.21 11.09
C PRO A 825 -32.11 0.91 12.05
N THR A 826 -32.73 0.56 13.18
CA THR A 826 -33.16 1.51 14.22
C THR A 826 -31.95 2.09 14.97
N ALA A 827 -30.93 1.27 15.24
CA ALA A 827 -29.64 1.70 15.78
C ALA A 827 -28.88 2.59 14.79
N ARG A 828 -28.81 2.24 13.50
CA ARG A 828 -28.25 3.11 12.44
C ARG A 828 -28.94 4.48 12.39
N ARG A 829 -30.28 4.52 12.51
CA ARG A 829 -31.04 5.79 12.64
C ARG A 829 -30.74 6.56 13.92
N ALA A 830 -30.50 5.90 15.06
CA ALA A 830 -30.12 6.57 16.31
C ALA A 830 -28.72 7.22 16.20
N VAL A 831 -27.77 6.52 15.59
CA VAL A 831 -26.42 7.03 15.27
C VAL A 831 -26.53 8.27 14.36
N TYR A 832 -27.26 8.19 13.24
CA TYR A 832 -27.39 9.32 12.31
C TYR A 832 -28.12 10.53 12.93
N SER A 833 -29.19 10.32 13.67
CA SER A 833 -29.94 11.42 14.29
C SER A 833 -29.18 12.09 15.44
N SER A 834 -28.43 11.35 16.25
CA SER A 834 -27.57 11.93 17.30
C SER A 834 -26.36 12.65 16.71
N PHE A 835 -25.72 12.11 15.68
CA PHE A 835 -24.60 12.73 14.97
C PHE A 835 -24.99 14.07 14.31
N LEU A 836 -26.13 14.14 13.63
CA LEU A 836 -26.60 15.37 12.98
C LEU A 836 -26.99 16.49 13.97
N MET A 837 -27.18 16.17 15.25
CA MET A 837 -27.43 17.15 16.31
C MET A 837 -26.17 17.63 17.04
N ALA A 838 -24.99 17.13 16.67
CA ALA A 838 -23.71 17.33 17.37
C ALA A 838 -22.75 18.27 16.60
N SER A 839 -23.32 19.28 15.95
CA SER A 839 -22.59 20.27 15.12
C SER A 839 -21.62 19.59 14.14
N PRO A 840 -22.14 18.77 13.20
CA PRO A 840 -21.32 17.87 12.39
C PRO A 840 -20.42 18.62 11.41
N ARG A 841 -19.25 18.04 11.12
CA ARG A 841 -18.21 18.60 10.24
C ARG A 841 -17.61 17.53 9.35
N LEU A 842 -17.08 17.96 8.21
CA LEU A 842 -16.28 17.13 7.33
C LEU A 842 -14.80 17.17 7.77
N MET A 843 -14.09 16.06 7.61
CA MET A 843 -12.64 15.98 7.76
C MET A 843 -11.98 15.66 6.42
N GLU A 844 -10.95 16.42 6.06
CA GLU A 844 -10.08 16.14 4.92
C GLU A 844 -8.79 15.43 5.38
N PRO A 845 -8.22 14.55 4.54
CA PRO A 845 -6.94 13.93 4.83
C PRO A 845 -5.81 14.94 4.54
N ILE A 846 -4.75 14.88 5.34
CA ILE A 846 -3.58 15.74 5.25
C ILE A 846 -2.34 14.88 4.93
N TYR A 847 -1.56 15.31 3.94
CA TYR A 847 -0.23 14.77 3.71
C TYR A 847 0.83 15.55 4.48
N SER A 848 1.72 14.82 5.15
CA SER A 848 3.06 15.30 5.49
C SER A 848 3.89 15.37 4.21
N CYS A 849 4.34 16.57 3.89
CA CYS A 849 5.24 16.88 2.79
C CYS A 849 6.66 17.03 3.34
N THR A 850 7.54 16.10 3.00
CA THR A 850 8.99 16.24 3.24
C THR A 850 9.70 16.54 1.93
N MET A 851 10.30 17.73 1.81
CA MET A 851 11.22 18.07 0.73
C MET A 851 12.66 17.85 1.17
N THR A 852 13.50 17.34 0.27
CA THR A 852 14.97 17.35 0.35
C THR A 852 15.53 17.96 -0.93
N GLY A 853 16.43 18.95 -0.81
CA GLY A 853 16.92 19.75 -1.94
C GLY A 853 17.94 20.82 -1.51
N PRO A 854 18.41 21.68 -2.41
CA PRO A 854 19.34 22.77 -2.09
C PRO A 854 18.65 23.96 -1.38
N ALA A 855 19.46 24.84 -0.78
CA ALA A 855 18.98 25.94 0.09
C ALA A 855 18.13 27.00 -0.62
N ASP A 856 18.35 27.22 -1.92
CA ASP A 856 17.59 28.14 -2.77
C ASP A 856 16.19 27.59 -3.13
N ALA A 857 16.06 26.27 -3.28
CA ALA A 857 14.78 25.61 -3.51
C ALA A 857 13.77 25.81 -2.34
N VAL A 858 14.25 26.02 -1.11
CA VAL A 858 13.41 26.23 0.08
C VAL A 858 12.42 27.38 -0.12
N ALA A 859 12.85 28.51 -0.69
CA ALA A 859 11.97 29.65 -0.95
C ALA A 859 10.83 29.32 -1.94
N SER A 860 11.10 28.45 -2.92
CA SER A 860 10.08 27.92 -3.83
C SER A 860 9.09 27.00 -3.09
N VAL A 861 9.54 26.16 -2.16
CA VAL A 861 8.66 25.30 -1.34
C VAL A 861 7.64 26.13 -0.57
N TYR A 862 8.09 27.14 0.18
CA TYR A 862 7.18 28.05 0.91
C TYR A 862 6.16 28.70 -0.02
N THR A 863 6.59 29.14 -1.21
CA THR A 863 5.74 29.80 -2.21
C THR A 863 4.67 28.86 -2.79
N VAL A 864 5.02 27.61 -3.11
CA VAL A 864 4.07 26.64 -3.67
C VAL A 864 3.12 26.10 -2.59
N LEU A 865 3.62 25.77 -1.39
CA LEU A 865 2.77 25.34 -0.27
C LEU A 865 1.73 26.40 0.10
N SER A 866 2.12 27.67 0.22
CA SER A 866 1.21 28.74 0.66
C SER A 866 0.03 28.97 -0.30
N ARG A 867 0.17 28.59 -1.59
CA ARG A 867 -0.91 28.65 -2.59
C ARG A 867 -1.91 27.51 -2.46
N ARG A 868 -1.51 26.39 -1.86
CA ARG A 868 -2.21 25.10 -1.78
C ARG A 868 -2.63 24.76 -0.34
N ARG A 869 -3.01 25.80 0.43
CA ARG A 869 -3.35 25.78 1.87
C ARG A 869 -2.30 25.13 2.81
N GLY A 870 -1.10 24.84 2.31
CA GLY A 870 -0.04 24.15 3.03
C GLY A 870 0.77 25.08 3.94
N HIS A 871 1.30 24.52 5.02
CA HIS A 871 2.13 25.24 6.00
C HIS A 871 3.38 24.44 6.37
N VAL A 872 4.51 25.13 6.56
CA VAL A 872 5.78 24.51 6.98
C VAL A 872 5.78 24.36 8.50
N LEU A 873 6.12 23.16 8.98
CA LEU A 873 6.32 22.83 10.39
C LEU A 873 7.76 23.11 10.83
N SER A 874 8.74 22.76 9.98
CA SER A 874 10.15 22.99 10.21
C SER A 874 10.98 22.95 8.93
N ASP A 875 12.04 23.74 8.90
CA ASP A 875 13.10 23.69 7.89
C ASP A 875 14.47 23.59 8.59
N GLY A 876 15.46 22.99 7.91
CA GLY A 876 16.82 22.93 8.43
C GLY A 876 17.84 22.24 7.51
N PRO A 877 19.14 22.53 7.68
CA PRO A 877 20.19 21.88 6.90
C PRO A 877 20.40 20.42 7.31
N ILE A 878 20.51 19.52 6.34
CA ILE A 878 20.87 18.11 6.57
C ILE A 878 22.36 18.07 6.95
N ALA A 879 22.64 17.74 8.21
CA ALA A 879 23.96 17.90 8.80
C ALA A 879 25.06 17.20 7.99
N GLY A 880 26.16 17.91 7.75
CA GLY A 880 27.31 17.43 6.96
C GLY A 880 27.11 17.45 5.44
N THR A 881 26.03 18.06 4.92
CA THR A 881 25.75 18.19 3.48
C THR A 881 25.32 19.63 3.13
N PRO A 882 25.30 20.02 1.84
CA PRO A 882 24.74 21.30 1.41
C PRO A 882 23.20 21.28 1.23
N LEU A 883 22.55 20.15 1.52
CA LEU A 883 21.11 19.98 1.35
C LEU A 883 20.33 20.49 2.57
N TYR A 884 19.11 20.94 2.33
CA TYR A 884 18.12 21.30 3.33
C TYR A 884 16.96 20.29 3.27
N SER A 885 16.36 20.03 4.42
CA SER A 885 15.08 19.34 4.54
C SER A 885 14.02 20.34 5.01
N VAL A 886 12.83 20.25 4.44
CA VAL A 886 11.66 21.06 4.82
C VAL A 886 10.50 20.10 5.05
N ARG A 887 9.90 20.13 6.25
CA ARG A 887 8.70 19.37 6.61
C ARG A 887 7.52 20.33 6.73
N GLY A 888 6.44 20.04 6.03
CA GLY A 888 5.19 20.80 6.09
C GLY A 888 3.97 19.89 5.96
N LEU A 889 2.78 20.45 6.15
CA LEU A 889 1.51 19.77 5.92
C LEU A 889 0.79 20.41 4.73
N ILE A 890 0.09 19.58 3.94
CA ILE A 890 -0.72 19.99 2.79
C ILE A 890 -2.00 19.13 2.73
N PRO A 891 -3.21 19.71 2.54
CA PRO A 891 -4.41 18.92 2.31
C PRO A 891 -4.28 18.09 1.04
N VAL A 892 -4.75 16.83 1.05
CA VAL A 892 -4.55 15.92 -0.10
C VAL A 892 -5.20 16.46 -1.38
N ILE A 893 -6.37 17.11 -1.28
CA ILE A 893 -7.05 17.70 -2.44
C ILE A 893 -6.25 18.84 -3.09
N ASP A 894 -5.48 19.59 -2.30
CA ASP A 894 -4.56 20.63 -2.79
C ASP A 894 -3.17 20.08 -3.12
N SER A 895 -2.91 18.79 -2.88
CA SER A 895 -1.63 18.14 -3.20
C SER A 895 -1.51 17.73 -4.67
N PHE A 896 -2.62 17.70 -5.43
CA PHE A 896 -2.63 17.20 -6.80
C PHE A 896 -1.76 18.05 -7.75
N GLY A 897 -0.73 17.43 -8.31
CA GLY A 897 0.31 18.06 -9.13
C GLY A 897 1.38 18.82 -8.34
N PHE A 898 1.35 18.82 -7.00
CA PHE A 898 2.29 19.59 -6.16
C PHE A 898 3.75 19.19 -6.39
N GLU A 899 4.03 17.90 -6.55
CA GLU A 899 5.39 17.42 -6.83
C GLU A 899 5.88 17.95 -8.20
N THR A 900 5.03 17.92 -9.21
CA THR A 900 5.32 18.41 -10.56
C THR A 900 5.54 19.93 -10.57
N ASP A 901 4.65 20.70 -9.94
CA ASP A 901 4.78 22.16 -9.77
C ASP A 901 6.12 22.52 -9.11
N LEU A 902 6.47 21.84 -8.01
CA LEU A 902 7.71 22.14 -7.29
C LEU A 902 8.94 21.71 -8.09
N ARG A 903 8.93 20.54 -8.75
CA ARG A 903 10.01 20.12 -9.65
C ARG A 903 10.21 21.14 -10.78
N ILE A 904 9.14 21.69 -11.36
CA ILE A 904 9.23 22.76 -12.37
C ILE A 904 9.84 24.03 -11.76
N HIS A 905 9.30 24.51 -10.62
CA HIS A 905 9.78 25.71 -9.93
C HIS A 905 11.22 25.62 -9.38
N THR A 906 11.76 24.41 -9.21
CA THR A 906 13.11 24.13 -8.71
C THR A 906 14.02 23.52 -9.77
N GLN A 907 13.61 23.47 -11.04
CA GLN A 907 14.37 22.87 -12.15
C GLN A 907 14.82 21.41 -11.89
N GLY A 908 13.99 20.65 -11.15
CA GLY A 908 14.24 19.27 -10.76
C GLY A 908 15.23 19.09 -9.60
N GLN A 909 15.69 20.17 -8.95
CA GLN A 909 16.68 20.10 -7.88
C GLN A 909 16.10 19.72 -6.50
N ALA A 910 14.80 19.97 -6.28
CA ALA A 910 14.10 19.50 -5.09
C ALA A 910 13.37 18.18 -5.37
N MET A 911 13.48 17.24 -4.44
CA MET A 911 12.66 16.04 -4.38
C MET A 911 11.68 16.16 -3.21
N VAL A 912 10.45 15.69 -3.41
CA VAL A 912 9.40 15.65 -2.37
C VAL A 912 9.01 14.20 -2.09
N SER A 913 8.51 13.97 -0.88
CA SER A 913 7.69 12.81 -0.54
C SER A 913 6.44 13.29 0.19
N LEU A 914 5.29 12.87 -0.33
CA LEU A 914 3.97 13.09 0.25
C LEU A 914 3.53 11.80 0.95
N VAL A 915 3.09 11.91 2.20
CA VAL A 915 2.78 10.76 3.07
C VAL A 915 1.54 11.07 3.87
N PHE A 916 0.58 10.14 3.99
CA PHE A 916 -0.56 10.32 4.89
C PHE A 916 -0.09 10.49 6.34
N ASP A 917 -0.53 11.60 6.97
CA ASP A 917 -0.18 11.98 8.34
C ASP A 917 -1.38 11.82 9.27
N LYS A 918 -2.48 12.51 8.95
CA LYS A 918 -3.69 12.56 9.78
C LYS A 918 -4.90 13.13 9.04
N TRP A 919 -6.05 13.08 9.70
CA TRP A 919 -7.28 13.75 9.31
C TRP A 919 -7.38 15.13 9.99
N SER A 920 -7.91 16.14 9.30
CA SER A 920 -8.15 17.49 9.83
C SER A 920 -9.56 17.96 9.51
N VAL A 921 -10.20 18.70 10.40
CA VAL A 921 -11.52 19.31 10.14
C VAL A 921 -11.40 20.33 9.00
N VAL A 922 -12.31 20.23 8.02
CA VAL A 922 -12.44 21.19 6.91
C VAL A 922 -13.05 22.49 7.45
N PRO A 923 -12.49 23.68 7.15
CA PRO A 923 -13.08 24.94 7.60
C PRO A 923 -14.46 25.19 6.97
N GLY A 924 -15.34 25.83 7.74
CA GLY A 924 -16.74 26.07 7.38
C GLY A 924 -17.75 25.13 8.06
N ASP A 925 -18.99 25.21 7.63
CA ASP A 925 -20.09 24.34 8.07
C ASP A 925 -20.68 23.59 6.86
N PRO A 926 -20.82 22.25 6.87
CA PRO A 926 -21.39 21.48 5.76
C PRO A 926 -22.91 21.64 5.58
N LEU A 927 -23.62 22.16 6.59
CA LEU A 927 -25.08 22.31 6.60
C LEU A 927 -25.56 23.74 6.31
N ASP A 928 -24.65 24.72 6.22
CA ASP A 928 -24.98 26.13 5.94
C ASP A 928 -25.62 26.32 4.55
N ARG A 929 -26.85 26.84 4.53
CA ARG A 929 -27.65 27.09 3.32
C ARG A 929 -27.51 28.51 2.76
N ASP A 930 -27.00 29.47 3.54
CA ASP A 930 -26.80 30.86 3.09
C ASP A 930 -25.56 30.98 2.19
N VAL A 931 -24.60 30.06 2.35
CA VAL A 931 -23.42 29.92 1.49
C VAL A 931 -23.80 29.46 0.07
N LYS A 932 -24.09 30.43 -0.80
CA LYS A 932 -24.35 30.22 -2.23
C LYS A 932 -23.06 29.99 -3.01
N LEU A 933 -22.82 28.74 -3.36
CA LEU A 933 -21.70 28.30 -4.18
C LEU A 933 -21.99 28.46 -5.67
N LYS A 934 -20.97 28.78 -6.45
CA LYS A 934 -21.02 28.82 -7.92
C LYS A 934 -20.34 27.56 -8.50
N PRO A 935 -20.80 27.03 -9.65
CA PRO A 935 -20.02 26.08 -10.42
C PRO A 935 -18.66 26.65 -10.83
N LEU A 936 -17.63 25.79 -10.89
CA LEU A 936 -16.28 26.04 -11.41
C LEU A 936 -15.42 27.14 -10.74
N GLU A 937 -15.97 27.97 -9.85
CA GLU A 937 -15.16 28.85 -8.99
C GLU A 937 -14.67 28.10 -7.73
N VAL A 938 -13.47 28.45 -7.24
CA VAL A 938 -12.90 27.91 -6.00
C VAL A 938 -13.59 28.53 -4.80
N ALA A 939 -14.11 27.70 -3.90
CA ALA A 939 -14.78 28.15 -2.68
C ALA A 939 -13.81 28.90 -1.74
N SER A 940 -14.33 29.92 -1.03
CA SER A 940 -13.58 30.54 0.07
C SER A 940 -13.44 29.56 1.24
N ALA A 941 -12.43 29.73 2.10
CA ALA A 941 -12.12 28.76 3.16
C ALA A 941 -13.31 28.40 4.06
N MET A 942 -14.17 29.37 4.42
CA MET A 942 -15.36 29.10 5.24
C MET A 942 -16.53 28.46 4.47
N ALA A 943 -16.45 28.41 3.14
CA ALA A 943 -17.42 27.75 2.26
C ALA A 943 -16.95 26.35 1.81
N THR A 944 -15.70 25.98 2.09
CA THR A 944 -15.07 24.74 1.60
C THR A 944 -15.78 23.48 2.10
N ALA A 945 -16.16 23.40 3.40
CA ALA A 945 -16.90 22.25 3.93
C ALA A 945 -18.24 22.01 3.20
N ARG A 946 -18.98 23.08 2.90
CA ARG A 946 -20.25 23.01 2.16
C ARG A 946 -20.05 22.56 0.72
N ASP A 947 -19.02 23.09 0.05
CA ASP A 947 -18.67 22.77 -1.33
C ASP A 947 -18.29 21.28 -1.50
N PHE A 948 -17.47 20.76 -0.60
CA PHE A 948 -17.06 19.35 -0.62
C PHE A 948 -18.24 18.41 -0.35
N VAL A 949 -19.14 18.73 0.58
CA VAL A 949 -20.34 17.92 0.83
C VAL A 949 -21.28 17.94 -0.37
N LEU A 950 -21.63 19.11 -0.93
CA LEU A 950 -22.54 19.16 -2.09
C LEU A 950 -21.98 18.44 -3.32
N LYS A 951 -20.67 18.60 -3.62
CA LYS A 951 -20.01 17.89 -4.73
C LYS A 951 -19.98 16.37 -4.50
N THR A 952 -19.65 15.91 -3.30
CA THR A 952 -19.59 14.48 -2.97
C THR A 952 -20.97 13.83 -2.99
N ARG A 953 -22.01 14.51 -2.48
CA ARG A 953 -23.40 14.03 -2.53
C ARG A 953 -23.91 13.90 -3.96
N ARG A 954 -23.72 14.93 -4.80
CA ARG A 954 -24.08 14.90 -6.24
C ARG A 954 -23.42 13.70 -6.95
N ARG A 955 -22.13 13.46 -6.71
CA ARG A 955 -21.38 12.34 -7.31
C ARG A 955 -21.95 10.96 -6.96
N LYS A 956 -22.36 10.78 -5.70
CA LYS A 956 -22.99 9.53 -5.21
C LYS A 956 -24.47 9.40 -5.61
N GLY A 957 -25.05 10.35 -6.35
CA GLY A 957 -26.49 10.37 -6.66
C GLY A 957 -27.39 10.79 -5.48
N LEU A 958 -26.80 11.23 -4.36
CA LEU A 958 -27.53 11.62 -3.16
C LEU A 958 -28.17 12.99 -3.32
N ALA A 959 -29.41 13.15 -2.85
CA ALA A 959 -30.12 14.43 -2.81
C ALA A 959 -29.26 15.52 -2.16
N GLU A 960 -29.18 16.71 -2.78
CA GLU A 960 -28.13 17.71 -2.48
C GLU A 960 -28.05 18.08 -0.99
N ASP A 961 -29.20 18.27 -0.35
CA ASP A 961 -29.30 18.70 1.04
C ASP A 961 -29.44 17.52 2.02
N VAL A 962 -28.74 17.62 3.17
CA VAL A 962 -28.88 16.68 4.29
C VAL A 962 -30.06 17.10 5.16
N THR A 963 -31.23 16.49 4.92
CA THR A 963 -32.44 16.77 5.71
C THR A 963 -32.48 15.95 7.00
N VAL A 964 -32.20 16.58 8.14
CA VAL A 964 -32.18 15.94 9.47
C VAL A 964 -33.55 15.28 9.82
N SER A 965 -34.63 15.84 9.28
CA SER A 965 -36.00 15.28 9.33
C SER A 965 -36.15 13.88 8.72
N LYS A 966 -35.23 13.42 7.86
CA LYS A 966 -35.22 12.05 7.29
C LYS A 966 -34.95 10.98 8.37
N PHE A 967 -34.24 11.33 9.44
CA PHE A 967 -33.76 10.37 10.43
C PHE A 967 -34.47 10.46 11.78
N LEU A 968 -34.91 11.66 12.18
CA LEU A 968 -35.68 11.89 13.41
C LEU A 968 -37.09 11.29 13.36
N GLU A 969 -37.69 11.04 14.53
CA GLU A 969 -39.12 10.72 14.61
C GLU A 969 -39.99 11.98 14.40
N PRO A 970 -41.13 11.92 13.69
CA PRO A 970 -41.92 13.11 13.33
C PRO A 970 -42.47 13.92 14.52
N GLU A 971 -42.70 13.27 15.66
CA GLU A 971 -43.11 13.93 16.91
C GLU A 971 -41.97 14.76 17.51
N LEU A 972 -40.74 14.21 17.51
CA LEU A 972 -39.54 14.90 17.95
C LEU A 972 -39.27 16.10 17.03
N TRP A 973 -39.26 15.90 15.70
CA TRP A 973 -39.06 16.97 14.72
C TRP A 973 -39.98 18.18 14.95
N LYS A 974 -41.28 17.95 15.16
CA LYS A 974 -42.24 19.03 15.46
C LYS A 974 -41.90 19.76 16.75
N GLY A 975 -41.58 19.04 17.83
CA GLY A 975 -41.11 19.65 19.07
C GLY A 975 -39.82 20.46 18.93
N LEU A 976 -38.96 20.12 17.97
CA LEU A 976 -37.74 20.89 17.68
C LEU A 976 -38.01 22.18 16.89
N GLN A 977 -38.93 22.15 15.92
CA GLN A 977 -39.41 23.36 15.23
C GLN A 977 -40.20 24.28 16.19
N GLU A 978 -41.06 23.71 17.05
CA GLU A 978 -41.83 24.47 18.04
C GLU A 978 -40.95 25.08 19.16
N SER A 979 -39.76 24.52 19.42
CA SER A 979 -38.80 25.05 20.40
C SER A 979 -37.74 25.99 19.80
N GLY A 980 -37.71 26.16 18.48
CA GLY A 980 -36.76 27.06 17.80
C GLY A 980 -35.30 26.58 17.86
N VAL A 981 -35.07 25.28 18.08
CA VAL A 981 -33.73 24.66 18.03
C VAL A 981 -33.33 24.28 16.60
N LEU A 982 -34.30 24.23 15.69
CA LEU A 982 -34.08 24.07 14.26
C LEU A 982 -34.82 25.19 13.52
N ASP A 983 -34.10 25.92 12.66
CA ASP A 983 -34.71 26.84 11.71
C ASP A 983 -35.58 26.08 10.67
N SER A 984 -36.58 26.78 10.14
CA SER A 984 -37.72 26.22 9.40
C SER A 984 -37.42 25.75 7.97
#